data_AF-A0AAF3F472-F1
#
_entry.id   AF-A0AAF3F472-F1
#
_cell.length_a   1.000
_cell.length_b   1.000
_cell.length_c   1.000
_cell.angle_alpha   90.00
_cell.angle_beta   90.00
_cell.angle_gamma   90.00
#
_symmetry.space_group_name_H-M   'P 1'
#
loop_
_entity.id
_entity.type
_entity.pdbx_description
1 polymer ?
#
loop_
_entity_poly.entity_id
_entity_poly.type
_entity_poly.pdbx_seq_one_letter_code
_entity_poly.pdbx_strand_id
1 'polypeptide(L)'
;MLLQAKDDDSWFELPSVALCVEFTDARKFGVFITKIGNLPHYQQLILPPVDSEVDEDVEDENDFEDENDSDVQDHENSDEQIRTMNPRYSILEDYTHVNVTPGHIEIAVAGKTLRFAHPAANAPRRCTKGKNVDPRSNAWALLIPGVILQGKPQRAQQYLDMKKIPLKRGEFVQFDRKNNLPKDVRIRNDWEENLDDSGEIAWLEVAVVVCTLLAIQHGLATGGYSGFNKPPMFGDYEAQRHWMEITYYLPMKEWYIQSPNNDLLYWGLDYPPLTAYHSYLMGAIAHRINSSWVALGDSHGIETPEHKFFMRLTAIVSFLIIYVPAIVHSIYKDKSLTNKLIPLATLLLYPGLLAIDNAHFQYNAISLGFFLWSYLFLAKDKMPLGSIFFVLAVNYKQMELYHSLPIFVFILARSLKKPLLLRWKESFLELLKIGLLVIGLFALIWLPFLLQGPDHVLAVLRRVFPFSRGLYEDKVASFWCAFSPFIKLDRYLDREWQIRLSTLVVIAASLPSLLVLLVRPSPKNLRLSLVAVSLSFFLFSFQVHEKSILLPVGAALLLFMDMPFHISWFLTISSTSMYSLCLKDENPLLLCLFVAHTLTAFMFFQRGYGIFTWLAALSQLGAFAICLIEALIPPPSTLPERLMVENTNGNL
;
A
#
# COMPACT_ATOMS: atom_id res chain seq x y z
N MET A 1 7.89 30.86 -11.16
CA MET A 1 8.32 32.10 -11.87
C MET A 1 7.42 33.21 -11.38
N LEU A 2 7.99 34.23 -10.77
CA LEU A 2 7.25 35.36 -10.19
C LEU A 2 6.76 36.30 -11.31
N LEU A 3 5.50 36.74 -11.21
CA LEU A 3 4.92 37.83 -12.00
C LEU A 3 4.33 38.88 -11.08
N GLN A 4 4.64 40.15 -11.34
CA GLN A 4 4.06 41.31 -10.65
C GLN A 4 2.74 41.68 -11.32
N ALA A 5 1.72 42.06 -10.54
CA ALA A 5 0.62 42.83 -11.09
C ALA A 5 1.16 44.21 -11.51
N LYS A 6 0.74 44.70 -12.68
CA LYS A 6 1.40 45.87 -13.30
C LYS A 6 0.97 47.22 -12.68
N ASP A 7 -0.18 47.23 -12.03
CA ASP A 7 -0.85 48.44 -11.53
C ASP A 7 -1.03 48.44 -10.00
N ASP A 8 -0.53 47.41 -9.30
CA ASP A 8 -0.23 47.43 -7.84
C ASP A 8 0.88 46.42 -7.54
N ASP A 9 1.83 46.76 -6.66
CA ASP A 9 3.24 46.31 -6.68
C ASP A 9 3.49 44.84 -6.24
N SER A 10 2.45 44.01 -6.17
CA SER A 10 2.46 42.65 -5.61
C SER A 10 2.82 41.54 -6.60
N TRP A 11 3.50 40.49 -6.14
CA TRP A 11 4.02 39.37 -6.97
C TRP A 11 3.40 38.02 -6.60
N PHE A 12 3.16 37.16 -7.60
CA PHE A 12 2.62 35.80 -7.44
C PHE A 12 3.42 34.72 -8.21
N GLU A 13 3.36 33.47 -7.74
CA GLU A 13 3.93 32.29 -8.43
C GLU A 13 2.86 31.26 -8.84
N LEU A 14 3.12 30.56 -9.95
CA LEU A 14 2.36 29.39 -10.40
C LEU A 14 3.25 28.13 -10.46
N PRO A 15 2.78 26.95 -9.98
CA PRO A 15 3.53 25.69 -10.07
C PRO A 15 3.50 25.10 -11.49
N SER A 16 4.65 24.63 -11.97
CA SER A 16 4.80 24.05 -13.31
C SER A 16 4.31 22.59 -13.40
N VAL A 17 3.38 22.30 -14.32
CA VAL A 17 3.00 20.93 -14.70
C VAL A 17 3.76 20.52 -15.97
N ALA A 18 4.53 19.42 -15.89
CA ALA A 18 5.21 18.83 -17.05
C ALA A 18 4.45 17.58 -17.53
N LEU A 19 3.91 17.62 -18.76
CA LEU A 19 3.25 16.46 -19.37
C LEU A 19 4.28 15.61 -20.13
N CYS A 20 4.55 14.40 -19.66
CA CYS A 20 5.47 13.46 -20.32
C CYS A 20 4.68 12.32 -20.97
N VAL A 21 4.75 12.20 -22.31
CA VAL A 21 4.07 11.13 -23.08
C VAL A 21 5.11 10.35 -23.88
N GLU A 22 5.29 9.08 -23.55
CA GLU A 22 6.29 8.21 -24.17
C GLU A 22 5.70 7.44 -25.36
N PHE A 23 6.20 7.72 -26.58
CA PHE A 23 5.76 7.06 -27.81
C PHE A 23 6.77 6.01 -28.28
N THR A 24 6.38 4.73 -28.27
CA THR A 24 7.25 3.61 -28.69
C THR A 24 7.33 3.39 -30.20
N ASP A 25 6.75 4.26 -31.03
CA ASP A 25 6.70 4.16 -32.49
C ASP A 25 6.58 5.55 -33.14
N ALA A 26 7.60 5.93 -33.91
CA ALA A 26 7.67 7.23 -34.59
C ALA A 26 6.53 7.46 -35.60
N ARG A 27 5.94 6.41 -36.18
CA ARG A 27 4.80 6.56 -37.10
C ARG A 27 3.54 7.03 -36.37
N LYS A 28 3.36 6.59 -35.12
CA LYS A 28 2.22 6.98 -34.27
C LYS A 28 2.33 8.43 -33.80
N PHE A 29 3.55 8.91 -33.55
CA PHE A 29 3.80 10.33 -33.27
C PHE A 29 3.38 11.22 -34.46
N GLY A 30 3.75 10.84 -35.69
CA GLY A 30 3.29 11.54 -36.89
C GLY A 30 1.76 11.62 -37.00
N VAL A 31 1.08 10.48 -36.87
CA VAL A 31 -0.40 10.42 -36.91
C VAL A 31 -1.06 11.24 -35.78
N PHE A 32 -0.44 11.31 -34.61
CA PHE A 32 -0.92 12.13 -33.49
C PHE A 32 -0.86 13.63 -33.82
N ILE A 33 0.28 14.11 -34.33
CA ILE A 33 0.44 15.51 -34.78
C ILE A 33 -0.55 15.85 -35.92
N THR A 34 -0.69 14.97 -36.92
CA THR A 34 -1.66 15.18 -38.03
C THR A 34 -3.11 15.23 -37.56
N LYS A 35 -3.46 14.52 -36.47
CA LYS A 35 -4.81 14.60 -35.89
C LYS A 35 -5.06 15.89 -35.11
N ILE A 36 -4.06 16.45 -34.44
CA ILE A 36 -4.17 17.75 -33.75
C ILE A 36 -4.29 18.88 -34.78
N GLY A 37 -3.47 18.86 -35.84
CA GLY A 37 -3.52 19.87 -36.91
C GLY A 37 -4.80 19.91 -37.74
N ASN A 38 -5.68 18.91 -37.60
CA ASN A 38 -6.96 18.82 -38.30
C ASN A 38 -8.18 19.14 -37.40
N LEU A 39 -7.97 19.78 -36.24
CA LEU A 39 -9.06 20.27 -35.38
C LEU A 39 -9.60 21.63 -35.89
N PRO A 40 -10.92 21.87 -35.95
CA PRO A 40 -11.48 22.81 -36.93
C PRO A 40 -11.43 24.32 -36.59
N HIS A 41 -10.67 24.74 -35.58
CA HIS A 41 -10.76 26.10 -35.01
C HIS A 41 -9.52 26.99 -35.20
N TYR A 42 -8.59 26.63 -36.09
CA TYR A 42 -7.37 27.39 -36.35
C TYR A 42 -7.22 27.80 -37.84
N GLN A 43 -8.26 28.43 -38.40
CA GLN A 43 -8.23 29.06 -39.73
C GLN A 43 -9.08 30.34 -39.80
N GLN A 44 -8.53 31.47 -39.35
CA GLN A 44 -8.89 32.81 -39.86
C GLN A 44 -7.94 33.88 -39.29
N LEU A 45 -7.12 34.48 -40.16
CA LEU A 45 -6.71 35.91 -40.20
C LEU A 45 -5.48 36.07 -41.12
N ILE A 46 -5.76 36.42 -42.37
CA ILE A 46 -4.82 37.04 -43.31
C ILE A 46 -5.58 38.23 -43.91
N LEU A 47 -5.01 39.44 -43.85
CA LEU A 47 -5.23 40.57 -44.76
C LEU A 47 -4.03 41.56 -44.56
N PRO A 48 -3.82 42.56 -45.45
CA PRO A 48 -2.49 43.13 -45.77
C PRO A 48 -2.13 44.40 -44.94
N PRO A 49 -0.95 45.03 -45.12
CA PRO A 49 -0.49 46.10 -44.22
C PRO A 49 -1.13 47.45 -44.54
N VAL A 50 -0.99 48.38 -43.59
CA VAL A 50 -1.37 49.80 -43.73
C VAL A 50 -0.10 50.64 -43.92
N ASP A 51 -0.10 51.44 -44.98
CA ASP A 51 0.69 52.66 -45.09
C ASP A 51 -0.30 53.85 -45.21
N SER A 52 0.09 54.99 -44.65
CA SER A 52 -0.29 56.40 -44.93
C SER A 52 -1.46 56.71 -45.92
N GLU A 53 -2.38 57.66 -45.68
CA GLU A 53 -2.15 59.11 -45.47
C GLU A 53 -3.42 59.88 -45.00
N VAL A 54 -3.22 61.11 -44.46
CA VAL A 54 -3.99 62.37 -44.67
C VAL A 54 -5.45 62.54 -44.13
N ASP A 55 -5.52 63.43 -43.13
CA ASP A 55 -6.37 64.66 -42.93
C ASP A 55 -7.92 64.69 -42.97
N GLU A 56 -8.42 65.74 -42.29
CA GLU A 56 -9.75 66.41 -42.32
C GLU A 56 -11.02 65.61 -41.89
N ASP A 57 -12.06 66.20 -41.27
CA ASP A 57 -12.22 67.32 -40.30
C ASP A 57 -13.72 67.32 -39.84
N VAL A 58 -14.14 68.31 -39.03
CA VAL A 58 -15.51 68.92 -39.03
C VAL A 58 -16.74 68.17 -38.44
N GLU A 59 -17.45 68.91 -37.55
CA GLU A 59 -18.90 68.92 -37.19
C GLU A 59 -19.57 67.61 -36.70
N ASP A 60 -19.96 67.50 -35.42
CA ASP A 60 -21.28 67.85 -34.81
C ASP A 60 -22.24 66.62 -34.79
N GLU A 61 -23.35 66.53 -34.04
CA GLU A 61 -24.15 67.49 -33.26
C GLU A 61 -24.83 66.70 -32.11
N ASN A 62 -25.06 67.32 -30.92
CA ASN A 62 -26.28 67.22 -30.07
C ASN A 62 -26.88 65.84 -29.58
N ASP A 63 -27.71 65.72 -28.54
CA ASP A 63 -28.40 66.72 -27.67
C ASP A 63 -28.95 66.16 -26.32
N PHE A 64 -29.41 67.08 -25.44
CA PHE A 64 -30.49 66.99 -24.41
C PHE A 64 -30.48 65.89 -23.30
N GLU A 65 -30.32 66.27 -22.01
CA GLU A 65 -31.35 66.47 -20.92
C GLU A 65 -31.90 65.18 -20.24
N ASP A 66 -32.22 65.08 -18.93
CA ASP A 66 -31.73 65.75 -17.69
C ASP A 66 -32.04 64.79 -16.47
N GLU A 67 -32.40 65.09 -15.20
CA GLU A 67 -32.83 66.31 -14.47
C GLU A 67 -32.52 66.21 -12.94
N ASN A 68 -31.99 67.31 -12.35
CA ASN A 68 -32.11 67.84 -10.97
C ASN A 68 -31.86 67.02 -9.65
N ASP A 69 -31.02 67.63 -8.80
CA ASP A 69 -31.17 67.89 -7.34
C ASP A 69 -31.20 66.76 -6.27
N SER A 70 -30.61 66.93 -5.07
CA SER A 70 -30.20 68.16 -4.35
C SER A 70 -29.08 67.97 -3.31
N ASP A 71 -28.43 69.10 -2.98
CA ASP A 71 -27.51 69.48 -1.88
C ASP A 71 -27.36 68.59 -0.62
N VAL A 72 -26.12 68.54 -0.09
CA VAL A 72 -25.70 69.33 1.12
C VAL A 72 -24.16 69.24 1.33
N GLN A 73 -23.59 70.29 1.94
CA GLN A 73 -22.15 70.59 2.01
C GLN A 73 -21.36 69.99 3.20
N ASP A 74 -20.04 69.83 2.95
CA ASP A 74 -18.86 70.11 3.80
C ASP A 74 -18.86 69.81 5.32
N HIS A 75 -17.95 68.93 5.78
CA HIS A 75 -16.61 69.37 6.29
C HIS A 75 -15.67 68.20 6.68
N GLU A 76 -14.44 68.28 6.16
CA GLU A 76 -13.13 68.01 6.80
C GLU A 76 -12.81 66.81 7.75
N ASN A 77 -11.78 66.06 7.32
CA ASN A 77 -10.53 65.69 8.02
C ASN A 77 -10.31 64.33 8.75
N SER A 78 -9.08 63.83 8.52
CA SER A 78 -8.23 62.91 9.30
C SER A 78 -8.67 61.46 9.59
N ASP A 79 -8.19 60.57 8.71
CA ASP A 79 -7.35 59.38 9.01
C ASP A 79 -7.85 58.14 9.77
N GLU A 80 -7.11 57.05 9.50
CA GLU A 80 -7.07 55.70 10.11
C GLU A 80 -8.19 54.66 9.83
N GLN A 81 -7.89 53.84 8.81
CA GLN A 81 -7.75 52.37 8.91
C GLN A 81 -8.91 51.38 8.60
N ILE A 82 -8.47 50.21 8.08
CA ILE A 82 -9.07 48.85 8.07
C ILE A 82 -10.08 48.49 6.96
N ARG A 83 -9.57 47.66 6.00
CA ARG A 83 -10.14 46.46 5.31
C ARG A 83 -11.64 46.45 4.91
N THR A 84 -12.09 46.01 3.74
CA THR A 84 -11.78 44.76 2.96
C THR A 84 -12.40 44.83 1.55
N MET A 85 -11.95 44.07 0.54
CA MET A 85 -12.85 43.31 -0.37
C MET A 85 -12.17 42.28 -1.31
N ASN A 86 -12.99 41.40 -1.88
CA ASN A 86 -12.76 40.43 -2.98
C ASN A 86 -13.46 41.03 -4.24
N PRO A 87 -13.11 40.79 -5.54
CA PRO A 87 -13.46 39.48 -6.18
C PRO A 87 -12.80 39.08 -7.56
N ARG A 88 -12.98 37.79 -7.94
CA ARG A 88 -13.30 37.23 -9.31
C ARG A 88 -12.35 37.39 -10.54
N TYR A 89 -12.67 36.62 -11.59
CA TYR A 89 -11.89 36.31 -12.82
C TYR A 89 -12.47 36.94 -14.12
N SER A 90 -11.62 37.07 -15.15
CA SER A 90 -11.97 37.07 -16.60
C SER A 90 -10.82 36.50 -17.47
N ILE A 91 -10.96 36.42 -18.81
CA ILE A 91 -10.15 35.57 -19.74
C ILE A 91 -9.89 36.28 -21.10
N LEU A 92 -8.71 36.06 -21.71
CA LEU A 92 -8.36 35.97 -23.17
C LEU A 92 -6.81 35.78 -23.27
N GLU A 93 -6.24 34.67 -23.77
CA GLU A 93 -5.98 34.24 -25.17
C GLU A 93 -4.70 34.79 -25.83
N ASP A 94 -3.87 33.89 -26.41
CA ASP A 94 -2.88 34.20 -27.47
C ASP A 94 -2.44 32.91 -28.23
N TYR A 95 -1.92 33.04 -29.46
CA TYR A 95 -1.95 31.99 -30.51
C TYR A 95 -0.61 31.26 -30.80
N THR A 96 -0.67 30.11 -31.48
CA THR A 96 0.51 29.31 -31.92
C THR A 96 0.45 28.92 -33.41
N HIS A 97 1.57 28.99 -34.14
CA HIS A 97 1.64 28.59 -35.56
C HIS A 97 2.72 27.54 -35.87
N VAL A 98 2.40 26.63 -36.79
CA VAL A 98 3.25 25.55 -37.30
C VAL A 98 3.22 25.57 -38.82
N ASN A 99 4.38 25.42 -39.48
CA ASN A 99 4.48 25.35 -40.93
C ASN A 99 5.39 24.18 -41.37
N VAL A 100 5.03 23.48 -42.43
CA VAL A 100 5.64 22.20 -42.83
C VAL A 100 5.97 22.25 -44.32
N THR A 101 7.24 22.02 -44.67
CA THR A 101 7.71 21.99 -46.06
C THR A 101 8.51 20.71 -46.33
N PRO A 102 8.69 20.28 -47.60
CA PRO A 102 9.40 19.04 -47.90
C PRO A 102 10.86 19.04 -47.39
N GLY A 103 11.09 18.31 -46.29
CA GLY A 103 12.40 18.13 -45.65
C GLY A 103 12.59 18.84 -44.31
N HIS A 104 11.74 19.82 -43.97
CA HIS A 104 11.86 20.62 -42.74
C HIS A 104 10.50 20.95 -42.08
N ILE A 105 10.49 21.00 -40.75
CA ILE A 105 9.35 21.48 -39.95
C ILE A 105 9.78 22.76 -39.23
N GLU A 106 8.90 23.76 -39.25
CA GLU A 106 9.03 25.01 -38.51
C GLU A 106 7.87 25.18 -37.52
N ILE A 107 8.21 25.54 -36.28
CA ILE A 107 7.24 25.86 -35.23
C ILE A 107 7.62 27.22 -34.65
N ALA A 108 6.65 28.14 -34.57
CA ALA A 108 6.83 29.47 -33.99
C ALA A 108 6.01 29.59 -32.70
N VAL A 109 6.68 29.94 -31.60
CA VAL A 109 6.08 30.20 -30.30
C VAL A 109 6.70 31.47 -29.72
N ALA A 110 5.89 32.42 -29.25
CA ALA A 110 6.34 33.66 -28.60
C ALA A 110 7.51 34.36 -29.35
N GLY A 111 7.35 34.57 -30.65
CA GLY A 111 8.32 35.26 -31.50
C GLY A 111 9.61 34.48 -31.85
N LYS A 112 9.71 33.18 -31.53
CA LYS A 112 10.89 32.35 -31.85
C LYS A 112 10.54 31.13 -32.69
N THR A 113 11.19 31.01 -33.84
CA THR A 113 11.00 29.90 -34.80
C THR A 113 12.06 28.83 -34.61
N LEU A 114 11.65 27.58 -34.44
CA LEU A 114 12.52 26.40 -34.35
C LEU A 114 12.45 25.57 -35.64
N ARG A 115 13.61 25.32 -36.26
CA ARG A 115 13.78 24.52 -37.49
C ARG A 115 14.31 23.13 -37.17
N PHE A 116 13.67 22.10 -37.73
CA PHE A 116 14.10 20.70 -37.62
C PHE A 116 14.34 20.09 -39.01
N ALA A 117 15.50 19.46 -39.21
CA ALA A 117 15.93 18.87 -40.49
C ALA A 117 15.92 17.33 -40.45
N HIS A 118 15.41 16.68 -41.49
CA HIS A 118 15.31 15.22 -41.56
C HIS A 118 16.62 14.57 -42.07
N PRO A 119 17.23 13.60 -41.34
CA PRO A 119 18.39 12.87 -41.84
C PRO A 119 17.98 11.83 -42.90
N ALA A 120 18.62 11.87 -44.07
CA ALA A 120 18.57 10.81 -45.07
C ALA A 120 19.82 9.91 -44.99
N ALA A 121 19.69 8.64 -45.35
CA ALA A 121 20.77 7.67 -45.21
C ALA A 121 21.65 7.56 -46.47
N ASN A 122 22.98 7.58 -46.29
CA ASN A 122 23.94 6.87 -47.15
C ASN A 122 25.35 6.79 -46.50
N ALA A 123 26.18 5.85 -46.97
CA ALA A 123 27.55 5.54 -46.51
C ALA A 123 28.59 6.02 -47.58
N PRO A 124 29.93 5.70 -47.60
CA PRO A 124 30.70 4.74 -46.77
C PRO A 124 32.22 4.98 -46.48
N ARG A 125 32.84 4.02 -45.75
CA ARG A 125 34.23 3.46 -45.86
C ARG A 125 35.52 4.16 -45.32
N ARG A 126 36.32 3.30 -44.64
CA ARG A 126 37.81 3.09 -44.64
C ARG A 126 38.79 3.82 -43.67
N CYS A 127 39.29 3.03 -42.70
CA CYS A 127 40.71 2.72 -42.34
C CYS A 127 41.82 3.81 -42.24
N THR A 128 42.57 3.84 -41.11
CA THR A 128 43.95 3.27 -40.99
C THR A 128 44.54 3.33 -39.56
N LYS A 129 45.78 2.83 -39.36
CA LYS A 129 46.50 2.54 -38.08
C LYS A 129 47.29 3.76 -37.54
N GLY A 130 47.64 3.83 -36.24
CA GLY A 130 48.67 4.79 -35.78
C GLY A 130 48.98 4.94 -34.26
N LYS A 131 49.70 3.98 -33.68
CA LYS A 131 50.47 3.95 -32.39
C LYS A 131 50.72 5.23 -31.52
N ASN A 132 50.87 4.92 -30.21
CA ASN A 132 51.78 5.51 -29.19
C ASN A 132 51.37 6.76 -28.37
N VAL A 133 51.95 6.80 -27.15
CA VAL A 133 51.52 7.57 -25.96
C VAL A 133 52.67 7.67 -24.95
N ASP A 134 52.86 8.82 -24.27
CA ASP A 134 53.49 8.92 -22.94
C ASP A 134 53.11 10.26 -22.24
N PRO A 135 53.09 10.36 -20.87
CA PRO A 135 52.65 11.55 -20.13
C PRO A 135 53.80 12.38 -19.54
N ARG A 136 53.48 13.64 -19.19
CA ARG A 136 53.66 14.24 -17.82
C ARG A 136 53.61 15.77 -17.85
N SER A 137 52.54 16.34 -17.30
CA SER A 137 52.53 17.65 -16.58
C SER A 137 51.11 17.99 -16.10
N ASN A 138 50.99 18.85 -15.09
CA ASN A 138 49.70 19.36 -14.59
C ASN A 138 49.34 20.68 -15.28
N ALA A 139 48.07 20.81 -15.68
CA ALA A 139 47.36 22.07 -15.81
C ALA A 139 45.87 21.78 -15.58
N TRP A 140 45.15 22.74 -14.99
CA TRP A 140 43.70 22.74 -14.80
C TRP A 140 43.15 24.06 -15.34
N ALA A 141 41.95 24.05 -15.92
CA ALA A 141 41.24 25.26 -16.33
C ALA A 141 39.73 25.05 -16.15
N LEU A 142 39.02 26.11 -15.79
CA LEU A 142 37.59 26.09 -15.43
C LEU A 142 36.78 26.86 -16.47
N LEU A 143 35.75 26.23 -17.05
CA LEU A 143 34.75 26.84 -17.93
C LEU A 143 33.50 25.94 -17.93
N ILE A 144 32.31 26.55 -17.90
CA ILE A 144 31.01 25.96 -17.49
C ILE A 144 30.94 25.69 -15.97
N PRO A 145 29.93 26.21 -15.24
CA PRO A 145 29.74 25.91 -13.82
C PRO A 145 29.46 24.42 -13.55
N GLY A 146 30.37 23.76 -12.83
CA GLY A 146 30.20 22.41 -12.30
C GLY A 146 31.03 21.29 -12.96
N VAL A 147 31.80 21.57 -14.02
CA VAL A 147 32.63 20.54 -14.70
C VAL A 147 34.11 20.95 -14.66
N ILE A 148 34.95 20.10 -14.05
CA ILE A 148 36.40 20.36 -13.93
C ILE A 148 37.17 19.36 -14.82
N LEU A 149 37.92 19.87 -15.80
CA LEU A 149 38.70 19.06 -16.75
C LEU A 149 40.21 19.08 -16.43
N GLN A 150 40.86 17.91 -16.50
CA GLN A 150 42.27 17.71 -16.15
C GLN A 150 43.14 17.32 -17.36
N GLY A 151 43.33 18.23 -18.33
CA GLY A 151 44.12 17.92 -19.54
C GLY A 151 44.34 19.11 -20.48
N LYS A 152 45.02 18.88 -21.61
CA LYS A 152 45.24 19.91 -22.66
C LYS A 152 43.90 20.20 -23.39
N PRO A 153 43.32 21.42 -23.30
CA PRO A 153 41.89 21.62 -23.61
C PRO A 153 41.46 21.26 -25.04
N GLN A 154 42.21 21.73 -26.05
CA GLN A 154 41.76 21.73 -27.45
C GLN A 154 41.46 20.35 -28.06
N ARG A 155 42.02 19.26 -27.52
CA ARG A 155 41.77 17.89 -28.02
C ARG A 155 40.65 17.15 -27.26
N ALA A 156 40.27 17.60 -26.06
CA ALA A 156 39.16 17.01 -25.33
C ALA A 156 37.82 17.35 -26.01
N GLN A 157 37.65 18.60 -26.41
CA GLN A 157 36.46 19.08 -27.12
C GLN A 157 36.19 18.30 -28.41
N GLN A 158 37.20 18.19 -29.29
CA GLN A 158 37.10 17.43 -30.55
C GLN A 158 36.69 15.96 -30.35
N TYR A 159 37.04 15.33 -29.23
CA TYR A 159 36.64 13.95 -28.96
C TYR A 159 35.15 13.84 -28.56
N LEU A 160 34.62 14.81 -27.80
CA LEU A 160 33.22 14.87 -27.41
C LEU A 160 32.32 15.14 -28.62
N ASP A 161 32.65 16.16 -29.41
CA ASP A 161 31.89 16.58 -30.60
C ASP A 161 31.80 15.43 -31.62
N MET A 162 32.90 14.70 -31.82
CA MET A 162 32.99 13.57 -32.76
C MET A 162 32.25 12.30 -32.26
N LYS A 163 31.93 12.20 -30.96
CA LYS A 163 31.27 11.02 -30.36
C LYS A 163 29.78 11.22 -30.04
N LYS A 164 29.26 12.46 -30.07
CA LYS A 164 27.88 12.81 -29.69
C LYS A 164 27.47 12.26 -28.31
N ILE A 165 28.33 12.42 -27.30
CA ILE A 165 28.00 12.10 -25.90
C ILE A 165 27.36 13.34 -25.25
N PRO A 166 26.08 13.31 -24.88
CA PRO A 166 25.43 14.44 -24.21
C PRO A 166 25.81 14.46 -22.73
N LEU A 167 26.62 15.43 -22.31
CA LEU A 167 26.95 15.63 -20.90
C LEU A 167 25.82 16.37 -20.17
N LYS A 168 25.40 15.84 -19.02
CA LYS A 168 24.46 16.47 -18.08
C LYS A 168 25.22 17.32 -17.04
N ARG A 169 24.54 18.32 -16.50
CA ARG A 169 25.05 19.21 -15.45
C ARG A 169 25.38 18.36 -14.20
N GLY A 170 26.65 18.31 -13.82
CA GLY A 170 27.16 17.44 -12.74
C GLY A 170 28.10 16.31 -13.21
N GLU A 171 28.36 16.14 -14.52
CA GLU A 171 29.31 15.12 -15.00
C GLU A 171 30.78 15.54 -14.96
N PHE A 172 31.60 14.72 -14.28
CA PHE A 172 33.06 14.81 -14.31
C PHE A 172 33.64 13.76 -15.28
N VAL A 173 34.58 14.19 -16.13
CA VAL A 173 35.30 13.34 -17.08
C VAL A 173 36.80 13.39 -16.78
N GLN A 174 37.35 12.32 -16.21
CA GLN A 174 38.77 12.23 -15.88
C GLN A 174 39.53 11.55 -17.02
N PHE A 175 40.61 12.18 -17.51
CA PHE A 175 41.35 11.68 -18.66
C PHE A 175 42.62 10.91 -18.26
N ASP A 176 42.87 9.80 -18.98
CA ASP A 176 44.18 9.18 -19.14
C ASP A 176 45.29 10.19 -19.44
N ARG A 177 45.99 10.73 -18.43
CA ARG A 177 47.13 11.62 -18.63
C ARG A 177 48.22 11.00 -19.51
N LYS A 178 48.36 9.67 -19.46
CA LYS A 178 49.14 8.86 -20.39
C LYS A 178 48.40 8.75 -21.73
N ASN A 179 47.21 8.15 -21.77
CA ASN A 179 46.61 7.69 -23.02
C ASN A 179 45.71 8.67 -23.81
N ASN A 180 45.39 9.86 -23.28
CA ASN A 180 44.41 10.81 -23.86
C ASN A 180 43.05 10.19 -24.24
N LEU A 181 42.61 9.19 -23.47
CA LEU A 181 41.27 8.61 -23.54
C LEU A 181 40.51 8.93 -22.24
N PRO A 182 39.16 9.04 -22.27
CA PRO A 182 38.37 9.16 -21.05
C PRO A 182 38.52 7.90 -20.18
N LYS A 183 38.64 8.06 -18.88
CA LYS A 183 38.08 7.10 -17.92
C LYS A 183 36.60 7.43 -17.73
N ASP A 184 35.83 6.41 -17.36
CA ASP A 184 34.36 6.42 -17.43
C ASP A 184 33.73 7.66 -16.80
N VAL A 185 32.79 8.27 -17.53
CA VAL A 185 32.09 9.49 -17.12
C VAL A 185 31.33 9.23 -15.83
N ARG A 186 31.48 10.11 -14.84
CA ARG A 186 30.74 10.05 -13.58
C ARG A 186 29.83 11.26 -13.45
N ILE A 187 28.51 11.04 -13.51
CA ILE A 187 27.56 12.01 -12.99
C ILE A 187 27.72 12.05 -11.47
N ARG A 188 27.96 13.24 -10.91
CA ARG A 188 27.87 13.49 -9.48
C ARG A 188 26.99 14.72 -9.25
N ASN A 189 25.71 14.47 -9.01
CA ASN A 189 24.70 15.49 -8.74
C ASN A 189 24.82 16.06 -7.31
N ASP A 190 25.97 16.64 -6.96
CA ASP A 190 26.19 17.33 -5.67
C ASP A 190 25.48 18.71 -5.63
N TRP A 191 24.21 18.79 -6.04
CA TRP A 191 23.39 20.02 -6.02
C TRP A 191 21.93 19.77 -5.59
N GLU A 192 21.66 18.64 -4.94
CA GLU A 192 20.42 18.39 -4.16
C GLU A 192 20.72 18.20 -2.65
N GLU A 193 21.96 18.47 -2.21
CA GLU A 193 22.31 18.52 -0.77
C GLU A 193 21.98 19.92 -0.21
N ASN A 194 20.70 20.15 0.12
CA ASN A 194 20.20 20.91 1.30
C ASN A 194 18.66 21.13 1.22
N LEU A 195 17.90 20.03 1.30
CA LEU A 195 16.51 20.03 1.78
C LEU A 195 16.32 18.78 2.67
N ASP A 196 16.75 18.91 3.93
CA ASP A 196 16.46 17.91 4.99
C ASP A 196 14.94 17.81 5.25
N ASP A 197 14.18 18.82 4.80
CA ASP A 197 12.74 18.85 4.56
C ASP A 197 12.20 17.55 3.93
N SER A 198 12.97 16.90 3.05
CA SER A 198 12.55 15.62 2.45
C SER A 198 12.45 14.46 3.46
N GLY A 199 13.18 14.55 4.58
CA GLY A 199 13.02 13.72 5.76
C GLY A 199 11.98 14.27 6.74
N GLU A 200 11.96 15.59 6.99
CA GLU A 200 11.00 16.19 7.93
C GLU A 200 9.53 16.06 7.47
N ILE A 201 9.26 16.32 6.18
CA ILE A 201 7.94 16.12 5.56
C ILE A 201 7.53 14.64 5.65
N ALA A 202 8.47 13.71 5.46
CA ALA A 202 8.18 12.28 5.59
C ALA A 202 7.83 11.89 7.04
N TRP A 203 8.51 12.46 8.05
CA TRP A 203 8.15 12.26 9.45
C TRP A 203 6.83 12.93 9.81
N LEU A 204 6.49 14.08 9.21
CA LEU A 204 5.21 14.76 9.40
C LEU A 204 4.05 13.97 8.75
N GLU A 205 4.23 13.46 7.53
CA GLU A 205 3.27 12.54 6.87
C GLU A 205 3.00 11.30 7.75
N VAL A 206 4.05 10.69 8.33
CA VAL A 206 3.90 9.57 9.28
C VAL A 206 3.19 10.00 10.57
N ALA A 207 3.61 11.10 11.18
CA ALA A 207 3.06 11.57 12.45
C ALA A 207 1.56 11.91 12.34
N VAL A 208 1.15 12.60 11.27
CA VAL A 208 -0.27 12.92 11.03
C VAL A 208 -1.11 11.65 10.90
N VAL A 209 -0.66 10.64 10.14
CA VAL A 209 -1.40 9.38 9.98
C VAL A 209 -1.41 8.55 11.27
N VAL A 210 -0.31 8.51 12.02
CA VAL A 210 -0.24 7.78 13.31
C VAL A 210 -1.09 8.45 14.39
N CYS A 211 -1.14 9.79 14.46
CA CYS A 211 -2.05 10.51 15.35
C CYS A 211 -3.53 10.28 14.96
N THR A 212 -3.84 10.28 13.66
CA THR A 212 -5.19 9.97 13.14
C THR A 212 -5.59 8.52 13.48
N LEU A 213 -4.68 7.57 13.28
CA LEU A 213 -4.84 6.16 13.68
C LEU A 213 -5.11 6.03 15.18
N LEU A 214 -4.31 6.69 16.03
CA LEU A 214 -4.47 6.69 17.48
C LEU A 214 -5.83 7.25 17.91
N ALA A 215 -6.28 8.36 17.31
CA ALA A 215 -7.59 8.94 17.59
C ALA A 215 -8.74 7.99 17.19
N ILE A 216 -8.65 7.33 16.03
CA ILE A 216 -9.61 6.33 15.58
C ILE A 216 -9.60 5.10 16.51
N GLN A 217 -8.42 4.56 16.84
CA GLN A 217 -8.29 3.40 17.74
C GLN A 217 -8.80 3.71 19.16
N HIS A 218 -8.58 4.92 19.67
CA HIS A 218 -9.14 5.38 20.94
C HIS A 218 -10.67 5.50 20.86
N GLY A 219 -11.22 6.06 19.78
CA GLY A 219 -12.67 6.09 19.55
C GLY A 219 -13.29 4.69 19.47
N LEU A 220 -12.65 3.75 18.76
CA LEU A 220 -13.10 2.36 18.68
C LEU A 220 -13.01 1.66 20.03
N ALA A 221 -12.02 2.02 20.85
CA ALA A 221 -11.81 1.43 22.16
C ALA A 221 -12.98 1.66 23.14
N THR A 222 -13.69 2.80 23.03
CA THR A 222 -14.83 3.12 23.91
C THR A 222 -16.09 2.31 23.59
N GLY A 223 -16.34 2.00 22.32
CA GLY A 223 -17.48 1.20 21.85
C GLY A 223 -17.45 -0.27 22.29
N GLY A 224 -18.49 -1.03 21.91
CA GLY A 224 -18.66 -2.44 22.30
C GLY A 224 -17.58 -3.39 21.74
N TYR A 225 -17.64 -4.65 22.18
CA TYR A 225 -16.72 -5.72 21.80
C TYR A 225 -17.42 -7.07 21.68
N SER A 226 -16.71 -8.05 21.10
CA SER A 226 -17.16 -9.43 20.94
C SER A 226 -17.59 -10.04 22.27
N GLY A 227 -18.89 -10.24 22.44
CA GLY A 227 -19.48 -10.83 23.65
C GLY A 227 -19.84 -9.87 24.78
N PHE A 228 -19.77 -8.54 24.59
CA PHE A 228 -20.16 -7.56 25.61
C PHE A 228 -21.56 -7.85 26.18
N ASN A 229 -21.67 -7.95 27.51
CA ASN A 229 -22.90 -8.25 28.26
C ASN A 229 -23.66 -9.51 27.76
N LYS A 230 -22.94 -10.55 27.33
CA LYS A 230 -23.51 -11.81 26.80
C LYS A 230 -23.05 -13.05 27.59
N PRO A 231 -23.36 -13.15 28.91
CA PRO A 231 -23.03 -14.32 29.73
C PRO A 231 -23.79 -15.59 29.26
N PRO A 232 -23.32 -16.81 29.60
CA PRO A 232 -22.13 -17.09 30.41
C PRO A 232 -20.81 -17.11 29.62
N MET A 233 -20.87 -17.23 28.29
CA MET A 233 -19.69 -17.44 27.44
C MET A 233 -19.05 -16.15 26.91
N PHE A 234 -19.76 -15.03 26.82
CA PHE A 234 -19.25 -13.78 26.25
C PHE A 234 -18.72 -13.97 24.80
N GLY A 235 -17.43 -13.72 24.52
CA GLY A 235 -16.89 -13.67 23.15
C GLY A 235 -15.37 -13.54 23.09
N ASP A 236 -14.81 -13.15 21.93
CA ASP A 236 -13.36 -13.12 21.68
C ASP A 236 -12.59 -12.25 22.69
N TYR A 237 -13.22 -11.21 23.25
CA TYR A 237 -12.64 -10.38 24.33
C TYR A 237 -12.36 -11.20 25.60
N GLU A 238 -13.34 -11.97 26.04
CA GLU A 238 -13.24 -12.85 27.21
C GLU A 238 -12.27 -14.00 26.96
N ALA A 239 -12.22 -14.52 25.72
CA ALA A 239 -11.21 -15.50 25.33
C ALA A 239 -9.79 -14.97 25.54
N GLN A 240 -9.51 -13.73 25.10
CA GLN A 240 -8.19 -13.13 25.32
C GLN A 240 -7.90 -12.88 26.81
N ARG A 241 -8.91 -12.52 27.62
CA ARG A 241 -8.75 -12.33 29.08
C ARG A 241 -8.45 -13.66 29.77
N HIS A 242 -9.24 -14.69 29.53
CA HIS A 242 -9.06 -16.01 30.12
C HIS A 242 -7.69 -16.60 29.75
N TRP A 243 -7.19 -16.35 28.53
CA TRP A 243 -5.83 -16.74 28.16
C TRP A 243 -4.75 -16.04 29.01
N MET A 244 -4.94 -14.78 29.44
CA MET A 244 -4.02 -14.10 30.36
C MET A 244 -4.07 -14.68 31.78
N GLU A 245 -5.27 -15.02 32.26
CA GLU A 245 -5.50 -15.71 33.54
C GLU A 245 -4.81 -17.09 33.59
N ILE A 246 -5.16 -18.00 32.68
CA ILE A 246 -4.65 -19.38 32.72
C ILE A 246 -3.15 -19.43 32.45
N THR A 247 -2.62 -18.58 31.55
CA THR A 247 -1.17 -18.58 31.32
C THR A 247 -0.39 -17.99 32.48
N TYR A 248 -0.92 -16.99 33.19
CA TYR A 248 -0.24 -16.38 34.34
C TYR A 248 -0.28 -17.26 35.60
N TYR A 249 -1.42 -17.87 35.93
CA TYR A 249 -1.57 -18.64 37.17
C TYR A 249 -1.27 -20.13 37.05
N LEU A 250 -1.45 -20.76 35.88
CA LEU A 250 -1.25 -22.21 35.73
C LEU A 250 0.16 -22.54 35.20
N PRO A 251 0.74 -23.69 35.57
CA PRO A 251 1.97 -24.18 34.97
C PRO A 251 1.77 -24.53 33.49
N MET A 252 2.79 -24.31 32.65
CA MET A 252 2.73 -24.47 31.18
C MET A 252 2.18 -25.82 30.68
N LYS A 253 2.29 -26.88 31.49
CA LYS A 253 1.74 -28.21 31.20
C LYS A 253 0.20 -28.26 31.14
N GLU A 254 -0.47 -27.34 31.84
CA GLU A 254 -1.94 -27.31 31.94
C GLU A 254 -2.58 -26.36 30.91
N TRP A 255 -1.83 -25.43 30.30
CA TRP A 255 -2.35 -24.38 29.40
C TRP A 255 -3.21 -24.90 28.23
N TYR A 256 -2.94 -26.11 27.73
CA TYR A 256 -3.62 -26.72 26.58
C TYR A 256 -4.31 -28.07 26.93
N ILE A 257 -4.47 -28.39 28.22
CA ILE A 257 -4.97 -29.69 28.70
C ILE A 257 -6.05 -29.46 29.76
N GLN A 258 -7.12 -30.25 29.70
CA GLN A 258 -8.19 -30.23 30.71
C GLN A 258 -7.60 -30.52 32.09
N SER A 259 -7.80 -29.62 33.04
CA SER A 259 -7.40 -29.78 34.44
C SER A 259 -8.52 -29.30 35.36
N PRO A 260 -8.52 -29.65 36.66
CA PRO A 260 -9.47 -29.08 37.63
C PRO A 260 -9.48 -27.55 37.67
N ASN A 261 -8.45 -26.90 37.15
CA ASN A 261 -8.27 -25.44 37.10
C ASN A 261 -8.27 -24.87 35.67
N ASN A 262 -8.46 -25.71 34.64
CA ASN A 262 -8.53 -25.28 33.23
C ASN A 262 -9.61 -26.08 32.49
N ASP A 263 -10.76 -25.46 32.27
CA ASP A 263 -11.81 -26.04 31.44
C ASP A 263 -11.65 -25.61 29.98
N LEU A 264 -11.25 -26.56 29.12
CA LEU A 264 -11.01 -26.29 27.71
C LEU A 264 -12.28 -26.01 26.90
N LEU A 265 -13.47 -26.14 27.51
CA LEU A 265 -14.74 -25.65 26.97
C LEU A 265 -14.92 -24.14 27.21
N TYR A 266 -14.43 -23.61 28.34
CA TYR A 266 -14.43 -22.18 28.63
C TYR A 266 -13.21 -21.49 27.98
N TRP A 267 -13.29 -21.24 26.67
CA TRP A 267 -12.24 -20.54 25.91
C TRP A 267 -10.83 -21.14 26.03
N GLY A 268 -10.71 -22.47 26.05
CA GLY A 268 -9.41 -23.17 26.03
C GLY A 268 -8.46 -22.65 24.94
N LEU A 269 -7.16 -22.66 25.23
CA LEU A 269 -6.14 -21.97 24.44
C LEU A 269 -5.93 -22.60 23.04
N ASP A 270 -6.34 -21.89 21.98
CA ASP A 270 -6.38 -22.39 20.60
C ASP A 270 -5.26 -21.89 19.68
N TYR A 271 -4.41 -20.97 20.16
CA TYR A 271 -3.34 -20.37 19.36
C TYR A 271 -1.98 -20.96 19.74
N PRO A 272 -1.02 -21.05 18.80
CA PRO A 272 0.30 -21.64 19.06
C PRO A 272 1.14 -20.85 20.10
N PRO A 273 2.23 -21.45 20.63
CA PRO A 273 2.84 -21.02 21.89
C PRO A 273 3.31 -19.57 22.00
N LEU A 274 3.58 -18.85 20.90
CA LEU A 274 3.99 -17.44 20.99
C LEU A 274 2.82 -16.53 21.42
N THR A 275 1.57 -16.90 21.09
CA THR A 275 0.40 -16.24 21.69
C THR A 275 0.30 -16.56 23.18
N ALA A 276 0.56 -17.80 23.60
CA ALA A 276 0.56 -18.16 25.02
C ALA A 276 1.58 -17.34 25.84
N TYR A 277 2.79 -17.14 25.31
CA TYR A 277 3.81 -16.30 25.94
C TYR A 277 3.45 -14.80 25.92
N HIS A 278 2.69 -14.34 24.93
CA HIS A 278 2.16 -12.98 24.89
C HIS A 278 1.06 -12.78 25.94
N SER A 279 0.11 -13.71 26.04
CA SER A 279 -0.93 -13.73 27.08
C SER A 279 -0.31 -13.78 28.48
N TYR A 280 0.74 -14.57 28.69
CA TYR A 280 1.47 -14.61 29.96
C TYR A 280 2.06 -13.24 30.31
N LEU A 281 2.70 -12.57 29.35
CA LEU A 281 3.28 -11.24 29.56
C LEU A 281 2.18 -10.20 29.88
N MET A 282 1.06 -10.23 29.17
CA MET A 282 -0.06 -9.31 29.42
C MET A 282 -0.75 -9.62 30.76
N GLY A 283 -0.93 -10.88 31.14
CA GLY A 283 -1.43 -11.29 32.45
C GLY A 283 -0.51 -10.88 33.60
N ALA A 284 0.81 -10.96 33.40
CA ALA A 284 1.80 -10.47 34.37
C ALA A 284 1.81 -8.93 34.51
N ILE A 285 1.37 -8.19 33.49
CA ILE A 285 1.16 -6.74 33.57
C ILE A 285 -0.19 -6.45 34.22
N ALA A 286 -1.27 -7.14 33.82
CA ALA A 286 -2.60 -7.03 34.38
C ALA A 286 -2.57 -7.23 35.90
N HIS A 287 -1.96 -8.33 36.38
CA HIS A 287 -1.83 -8.64 37.81
C HIS A 287 -1.15 -7.53 38.62
N ARG A 288 -0.18 -6.81 38.03
CA ARG A 288 0.51 -5.69 38.68
C ARG A 288 -0.29 -4.39 38.73
N ILE A 289 -1.27 -4.23 37.84
CA ILE A 289 -2.18 -3.08 37.81
C ILE A 289 -3.38 -3.36 38.71
N ASN A 290 -4.03 -4.52 38.52
CA ASN A 290 -5.07 -5.06 39.39
C ASN A 290 -5.09 -6.60 39.27
N SER A 291 -4.77 -7.29 40.38
CA SER A 291 -4.79 -8.75 40.46
C SER A 291 -6.17 -9.38 40.21
N SER A 292 -7.27 -8.64 40.35
CA SER A 292 -8.62 -9.18 40.13
C SER A 292 -8.94 -9.47 38.67
N TRP A 293 -8.29 -8.82 37.70
CA TRP A 293 -8.57 -8.99 36.26
C TRP A 293 -8.18 -10.38 35.71
N VAL A 294 -7.31 -11.09 36.44
CA VAL A 294 -6.77 -12.41 36.07
C VAL A 294 -6.93 -13.45 37.19
N ALA A 295 -7.65 -13.11 38.28
CA ALA A 295 -7.85 -14.01 39.42
C ALA A 295 -8.52 -15.33 39.00
N LEU A 296 -7.82 -16.44 39.23
CA LEU A 296 -8.18 -17.76 38.70
C LEU A 296 -9.59 -18.21 39.13
N GLY A 297 -10.50 -18.36 38.18
CA GLY A 297 -11.91 -18.73 38.36
C GLY A 297 -12.83 -17.56 38.77
N ASP A 298 -12.33 -16.62 39.58
CA ASP A 298 -13.08 -15.45 40.04
C ASP A 298 -13.17 -14.33 38.98
N SER A 299 -12.28 -14.33 37.98
CA SER A 299 -12.14 -13.23 37.01
C SER A 299 -12.91 -13.41 35.70
N HIS A 300 -13.68 -14.48 35.58
CA HIS A 300 -14.49 -14.80 34.40
C HIS A 300 -15.55 -13.73 34.12
N GLY A 301 -15.54 -13.15 32.92
CA GLY A 301 -16.50 -12.15 32.48
C GLY A 301 -16.32 -10.73 33.04
N ILE A 302 -15.10 -10.30 33.37
CA ILE A 302 -14.85 -8.93 33.89
C ILE A 302 -14.99 -7.86 32.79
N GLU A 303 -16.07 -7.08 32.89
CA GLU A 303 -16.43 -5.98 31.97
C GLU A 303 -16.11 -4.57 32.52
N THR A 304 -15.31 -4.45 33.59
CA THR A 304 -14.98 -3.14 34.21
C THR A 304 -14.29 -2.18 33.23
N PRO A 305 -14.61 -0.87 33.21
CA PRO A 305 -14.05 0.10 32.26
C PRO A 305 -12.52 0.16 32.25
N GLU A 306 -11.87 -0.05 33.39
CA GLU A 306 -10.42 -0.01 33.56
C GLU A 306 -9.76 -1.24 32.94
N HIS A 307 -10.38 -2.42 33.09
CA HIS A 307 -9.98 -3.65 32.40
C HIS A 307 -10.15 -3.51 30.88
N LYS A 308 -11.29 -2.96 30.44
CA LYS A 308 -11.56 -2.63 29.04
C LYS A 308 -10.47 -1.71 28.48
N PHE A 309 -10.12 -0.64 29.18
CA PHE A 309 -9.06 0.27 28.77
C PHE A 309 -7.68 -0.43 28.69
N PHE A 310 -7.31 -1.23 29.69
CA PHE A 310 -6.08 -2.01 29.68
C PHE A 310 -5.99 -2.93 28.46
N MET A 311 -7.02 -3.74 28.22
CA MET A 311 -7.09 -4.66 27.09
C MET A 311 -7.01 -3.92 25.74
N ARG A 312 -7.78 -2.84 25.56
CA ARG A 312 -7.70 -2.01 24.34
C ARG A 312 -6.29 -1.45 24.13
N LEU A 313 -5.58 -1.07 25.19
CA LEU A 313 -4.22 -0.54 25.13
C LEU A 313 -3.19 -1.59 24.67
N THR A 314 -3.29 -2.86 25.11
CA THR A 314 -2.35 -3.92 24.67
C THR A 314 -2.46 -4.19 23.15
N ALA A 315 -3.68 -4.18 22.61
CA ALA A 315 -3.92 -4.28 21.17
C ALA A 315 -3.35 -3.08 20.40
N ILE A 316 -3.57 -1.85 20.89
CA ILE A 316 -3.03 -0.62 20.28
C ILE A 316 -1.49 -0.62 20.30
N VAL A 317 -0.86 -0.86 21.45
CA VAL A 317 0.60 -0.82 21.60
C VAL A 317 1.28 -1.86 20.71
N SER A 318 0.74 -3.08 20.64
CA SER A 318 1.32 -4.13 19.79
C SER A 318 1.13 -3.86 18.28
N PHE A 319 0.01 -3.26 17.87
CA PHE A 319 -0.20 -2.76 16.50
C PHE A 319 0.85 -1.70 16.12
N LEU A 320 1.10 -0.72 17.00
CA LEU A 320 2.06 0.38 16.78
C LEU A 320 3.52 -0.09 16.74
N ILE A 321 3.89 -1.11 17.52
CA ILE A 321 5.28 -1.61 17.59
C ILE A 321 5.62 -2.55 16.42
N ILE A 322 4.67 -3.37 15.98
CA ILE A 322 4.97 -4.50 15.06
C ILE A 322 4.45 -4.23 13.64
N TYR A 323 3.20 -3.75 13.51
CA TYR A 323 2.51 -3.62 12.23
C TYR A 323 2.79 -2.28 11.54
N VAL A 324 2.62 -1.16 12.24
CA VAL A 324 2.84 0.19 11.68
C VAL A 324 4.24 0.35 11.06
N PRO A 325 5.34 -0.08 11.71
CA PRO A 325 6.68 0.12 11.16
C PRO A 325 6.93 -0.72 9.89
N ALA A 326 6.24 -1.86 9.73
CA ALA A 326 6.31 -2.66 8.51
C ALA A 326 5.61 -1.95 7.34
N ILE A 327 4.43 -1.36 7.57
CA ILE A 327 3.69 -0.59 6.56
C ILE A 327 4.42 0.71 6.20
N VAL A 328 4.89 1.48 7.20
CA VAL A 328 5.74 2.66 6.95
C VAL A 328 6.97 2.27 6.14
N HIS A 329 7.66 1.18 6.50
CA HIS A 329 8.84 0.75 5.74
C HIS A 329 8.51 0.24 4.32
N SER A 330 7.30 -0.27 4.06
CA SER A 330 6.88 -0.67 2.71
C SER A 330 6.60 0.54 1.82
N ILE A 331 5.95 1.58 2.37
CA ILE A 331 5.65 2.84 1.68
C ILE A 331 6.92 3.65 1.39
N TYR A 332 7.71 4.00 2.41
CA TYR A 332 8.84 4.94 2.26
C TYR A 332 10.08 4.33 1.57
N LYS A 333 10.08 3.02 1.32
CA LYS A 333 11.06 2.37 0.44
C LYS A 333 10.84 2.75 -1.04
N ASP A 334 9.61 3.10 -1.43
CA ASP A 334 9.30 3.45 -2.81
C ASP A 334 9.61 4.93 -3.10
N LYS A 335 10.64 5.16 -3.92
CA LYS A 335 11.06 6.49 -4.36
C LYS A 335 10.22 7.06 -5.52
N SER A 336 9.30 6.29 -6.10
CA SER A 336 8.46 6.75 -7.21
C SER A 336 7.24 7.58 -6.77
N LEU A 337 6.85 7.53 -5.49
CA LEU A 337 5.71 8.29 -4.98
C LEU A 337 6.12 9.67 -4.44
N THR A 338 5.56 10.72 -5.06
CA THR A 338 5.68 12.11 -4.63
C THR A 338 4.79 12.48 -3.44
N ASN A 339 3.63 11.83 -3.29
CA ASN A 339 2.76 11.90 -2.10
C ASN A 339 2.70 10.50 -1.47
N LYS A 340 2.99 10.38 -0.16
CA LYS A 340 2.97 9.11 0.57
C LYS A 340 1.87 9.08 1.64
N LEU A 341 1.39 10.24 2.06
CA LEU A 341 0.28 10.44 3.01
C LEU A 341 -0.96 9.62 2.64
N ILE A 342 -1.48 9.75 1.41
CA ILE A 342 -2.73 9.08 1.02
C ILE A 342 -2.54 7.56 0.98
N PRO A 343 -1.51 6.98 0.33
CA PRO A 343 -1.19 5.56 0.47
C PRO A 343 -1.05 5.10 1.93
N LEU A 344 -0.29 5.83 2.76
CA LEU A 344 -0.03 5.46 4.15
C LEU A 344 -1.33 5.43 4.98
N ALA A 345 -2.16 6.46 4.85
CA ALA A 345 -3.49 6.53 5.45
C ALA A 345 -4.39 5.38 4.95
N THR A 346 -4.36 5.06 3.65
CA THR A 346 -5.15 3.97 3.09
C THR A 346 -4.77 2.60 3.67
N LEU A 347 -3.48 2.35 3.92
CA LEU A 347 -3.02 1.07 4.48
C LEU A 347 -3.16 1.00 6.01
N LEU A 348 -2.88 2.08 6.73
CA LEU A 348 -2.93 2.09 8.21
C LEU A 348 -4.35 2.27 8.76
N LEU A 349 -5.22 3.03 8.07
CA LEU A 349 -6.62 3.24 8.44
C LEU A 349 -7.56 2.24 7.74
N TYR A 350 -7.06 1.03 7.44
CA TYR A 350 -7.84 -0.04 6.82
C TYR A 350 -8.92 -0.54 7.80
N PRO A 351 -10.23 -0.37 7.50
CA PRO A 351 -11.29 -0.62 8.46
C PRO A 351 -11.33 -2.07 8.95
N GLY A 352 -11.11 -3.04 8.05
CA GLY A 352 -11.22 -4.45 8.40
C GLY A 352 -10.26 -4.89 9.51
N LEU A 353 -9.02 -4.42 9.54
CA LEU A 353 -8.08 -4.81 10.61
C LEU A 353 -8.37 -4.06 11.91
N LEU A 354 -8.70 -2.76 11.82
CA LEU A 354 -9.05 -1.95 13.00
C LEU A 354 -10.37 -2.41 13.63
N ALA A 355 -11.32 -2.89 12.84
CA ALA A 355 -12.54 -3.54 13.33
C ALA A 355 -12.22 -4.78 14.16
N ILE A 356 -11.47 -5.74 13.61
CA ILE A 356 -11.24 -7.00 14.30
C ILE A 356 -10.30 -6.85 15.51
N ASP A 357 -9.25 -6.03 15.42
CA ASP A 357 -8.30 -5.89 16.53
C ASP A 357 -8.74 -4.85 17.58
N ASN A 358 -9.23 -3.67 17.18
CA ASN A 358 -9.51 -2.57 18.11
C ASN A 358 -10.98 -2.48 18.57
N ALA A 359 -11.94 -3.08 17.85
CA ALA A 359 -13.36 -3.10 18.25
C ALA A 359 -13.85 -4.50 18.67
N HIS A 360 -13.78 -5.51 17.81
CA HIS A 360 -14.15 -6.91 18.12
C HIS A 360 -13.27 -7.50 19.23
N PHE A 361 -11.99 -7.11 19.23
CA PHE A 361 -10.88 -7.52 20.11
C PHE A 361 -10.18 -8.83 19.71
N GLN A 362 -9.09 -8.69 18.96
CA GLN A 362 -8.10 -9.72 18.65
C GLN A 362 -6.70 -9.09 18.48
N TYR A 363 -5.68 -9.93 18.27
CA TYR A 363 -4.29 -9.51 18.01
C TYR A 363 -3.78 -9.97 16.62
N ASN A 364 -4.52 -9.70 15.54
CA ASN A 364 -4.09 -10.09 14.19
C ASN A 364 -2.87 -9.30 13.70
N ALA A 365 -2.75 -8.03 14.07
CA ALA A 365 -1.68 -7.13 13.66
C ALA A 365 -0.27 -7.60 14.08
N ILE A 366 -0.15 -8.36 15.17
CA ILE A 366 1.12 -8.99 15.59
C ILE A 366 1.56 -10.02 14.54
N SER A 367 0.67 -10.96 14.23
CA SER A 367 0.87 -12.02 13.23
C SER A 367 1.18 -11.44 11.85
N LEU A 368 0.28 -10.58 11.36
CA LEU A 368 0.38 -9.93 10.05
C LEU A 368 1.63 -9.04 9.97
N GLY A 369 1.97 -8.33 11.05
CA GLY A 369 3.18 -7.52 11.14
C GLY A 369 4.46 -8.36 11.05
N PHE A 370 4.54 -9.50 11.73
CA PHE A 370 5.64 -10.44 11.57
C PHE A 370 5.72 -11.02 10.15
N PHE A 371 4.59 -11.34 9.52
CA PHE A 371 4.53 -11.74 8.11
C PHE A 371 5.03 -10.64 7.15
N LEU A 372 4.59 -9.39 7.34
CA LEU A 372 5.06 -8.24 6.55
C LEU A 372 6.57 -8.03 6.72
N TRP A 373 7.09 -8.10 7.95
CA TRP A 373 8.53 -8.05 8.21
C TRP A 373 9.30 -9.18 7.53
N SER A 374 8.77 -10.42 7.55
CA SER A 374 9.34 -11.54 6.79
C SER A 374 9.48 -11.19 5.31
N TYR A 375 8.41 -10.72 4.67
CA TYR A 375 8.47 -10.28 3.27
C TYR A 375 9.53 -9.19 3.07
N LEU A 376 9.60 -8.18 3.94
CA LEU A 376 10.55 -7.06 3.80
C LEU A 376 12.02 -7.51 3.92
N PHE A 377 12.31 -8.56 4.69
CA PHE A 377 13.64 -9.17 4.75
C PHE A 377 13.94 -10.08 3.55
N LEU A 378 12.99 -10.93 3.13
CA LEU A 378 13.09 -11.78 1.94
C LEU A 378 13.29 -10.94 0.66
N ALA A 379 12.58 -9.82 0.54
CA ALA A 379 12.68 -8.85 -0.55
C ALA A 379 13.98 -8.01 -0.53
N LYS A 380 14.84 -8.21 0.47
CA LYS A 380 16.22 -7.67 0.57
C LYS A 380 17.27 -8.79 0.58
N ASP A 381 16.89 -10.00 0.16
CA ASP A 381 17.70 -11.22 0.17
C ASP A 381 18.24 -11.66 1.56
N LYS A 382 17.71 -11.09 2.66
CA LYS A 382 18.08 -11.44 4.04
C LYS A 382 17.33 -12.69 4.52
N MET A 383 17.52 -13.82 3.84
CA MET A 383 16.75 -15.06 4.06
C MET A 383 16.65 -15.50 5.54
N PRO A 384 17.73 -15.51 6.36
CA PRO A 384 17.63 -15.91 7.76
C PRO A 384 16.64 -15.07 8.58
N LEU A 385 16.65 -13.75 8.40
CA LEU A 385 15.70 -12.86 9.09
C LEU A 385 14.28 -13.05 8.56
N GLY A 386 14.11 -13.23 7.25
CA GLY A 386 12.81 -13.57 6.66
C GLY A 386 12.22 -14.85 7.27
N SER A 387 13.03 -15.91 7.38
CA SER A 387 12.65 -17.16 8.03
C SER A 387 12.30 -16.98 9.51
N ILE A 388 13.11 -16.24 10.28
CA ILE A 388 12.83 -15.97 11.70
C ILE A 388 11.47 -15.28 11.85
N PHE A 389 11.24 -14.18 11.13
CA PHE A 389 9.98 -13.44 11.23
C PHE A 389 8.77 -14.25 10.76
N PHE A 390 8.91 -15.13 9.76
CA PHE A 390 7.79 -16.00 9.36
C PHE A 390 7.50 -17.10 10.39
N VAL A 391 8.53 -17.66 11.03
CA VAL A 391 8.33 -18.63 12.12
C VAL A 391 7.65 -17.94 13.31
N LEU A 392 8.00 -16.68 13.64
CA LEU A 392 7.28 -15.90 14.65
C LEU A 392 5.80 -15.68 14.27
N ALA A 393 5.51 -15.32 13.01
CA ALA A 393 4.15 -15.14 12.51
C ALA A 393 3.30 -16.43 12.70
N VAL A 394 3.77 -17.57 12.18
CA VAL A 394 3.08 -18.86 12.28
C VAL A 394 2.94 -19.36 13.72
N ASN A 395 3.92 -19.09 14.60
CA ASN A 395 3.83 -19.46 16.00
C ASN A 395 3.01 -18.49 16.85
N TYR A 396 2.67 -17.30 16.33
CA TYR A 396 1.67 -16.42 16.93
C TYR A 396 0.26 -16.88 16.51
N LYS A 397 -0.01 -16.98 15.20
CA LYS A 397 -1.29 -17.46 14.66
C LYS A 397 -1.05 -18.42 13.49
N GLN A 398 -1.50 -19.66 13.64
CA GLN A 398 -1.34 -20.76 12.69
C GLN A 398 -1.92 -20.46 11.30
N MET A 399 -2.84 -19.51 11.20
CA MET A 399 -3.47 -19.06 9.96
C MET A 399 -2.46 -18.46 8.95
N GLU A 400 -1.28 -18.00 9.39
CA GLU A 400 -0.18 -17.55 8.51
C GLU A 400 0.35 -18.66 7.59
N LEU A 401 -0.04 -19.92 7.81
CA LEU A 401 0.20 -20.99 6.85
C LEU A 401 -0.38 -20.70 5.45
N TYR A 402 -1.38 -19.80 5.32
CA TYR A 402 -1.86 -19.27 4.03
C TYR A 402 -0.73 -18.62 3.20
N HIS A 403 0.30 -18.09 3.86
CA HIS A 403 1.48 -17.45 3.26
C HIS A 403 2.70 -18.40 3.15
N SER A 404 2.60 -19.63 3.67
CA SER A 404 3.75 -20.54 3.80
C SER A 404 4.30 -21.05 2.46
N LEU A 405 3.45 -21.47 1.53
CA LEU A 405 3.91 -22.06 0.27
C LEU A 405 4.70 -21.05 -0.60
N PRO A 406 4.27 -19.78 -0.79
CA PRO A 406 5.07 -18.78 -1.50
C PRO A 406 6.38 -18.46 -0.80
N ILE A 407 6.40 -18.33 0.54
CA ILE A 407 7.63 -18.04 1.30
C ILE A 407 8.62 -19.21 1.19
N PHE A 408 8.16 -20.45 1.39
CA PHE A 408 8.98 -21.65 1.21
C PHE A 408 9.54 -21.75 -0.21
N VAL A 409 8.70 -21.60 -1.24
CA VAL A 409 9.12 -21.70 -2.65
C VAL A 409 10.10 -20.59 -3.02
N PHE A 410 9.93 -19.36 -2.53
CA PHE A 410 10.89 -18.27 -2.77
C PHE A 410 12.24 -18.52 -2.11
N ILE A 411 12.25 -18.96 -0.84
CA ILE A 411 13.47 -19.31 -0.10
C ILE A 411 14.20 -20.47 -0.80
N LEU A 412 13.48 -21.52 -1.19
CA LEU A 412 14.00 -22.66 -1.95
C LEU A 412 14.63 -22.21 -3.27
N ALA A 413 13.88 -21.46 -4.08
CA ALA A 413 14.31 -20.99 -5.40
C ALA A 413 15.52 -20.03 -5.35
N ARG A 414 15.67 -19.25 -4.28
CA ARG A 414 16.84 -18.39 -4.02
C ARG A 414 18.05 -19.15 -3.44
N SER A 415 17.80 -20.27 -2.77
CA SER A 415 18.86 -21.14 -2.25
C SER A 415 19.47 -22.02 -3.34
N LEU A 416 18.67 -22.47 -4.31
CA LEU A 416 19.11 -23.22 -5.50
C LEU A 416 20.00 -22.36 -6.43
N LYS A 417 21.32 -22.40 -6.23
CA LYS A 417 22.29 -21.61 -6.99
C LYS A 417 22.45 -22.17 -8.41
N LYS A 418 22.37 -21.31 -9.42
CA LYS A 418 22.51 -21.70 -10.84
C LYS A 418 23.97 -21.53 -11.32
N PRO A 419 24.48 -22.40 -12.23
CA PRO A 419 23.86 -23.65 -12.70
C PRO A 419 23.90 -24.76 -11.64
N LEU A 420 22.77 -25.43 -11.42
CA LEU A 420 22.53 -26.26 -10.23
C LEU A 420 23.48 -27.47 -10.12
N LEU A 421 23.77 -28.15 -11.23
CA LEU A 421 24.64 -29.34 -11.24
C LEU A 421 26.09 -29.03 -10.81
N LEU A 422 26.57 -27.81 -11.02
CA LEU A 422 27.92 -27.39 -10.59
C LEU A 422 27.92 -26.83 -9.15
N ARG A 423 26.79 -26.26 -8.70
CA ARG A 423 26.67 -25.53 -7.41
C ARG A 423 25.73 -26.23 -6.42
N TRP A 424 25.56 -27.54 -6.55
CA TRP A 424 24.67 -28.33 -5.69
C TRP A 424 25.11 -28.30 -4.22
N LYS A 425 26.41 -28.34 -3.94
CA LYS A 425 26.96 -28.26 -2.57
C LYS A 425 26.62 -26.93 -1.90
N GLU A 426 26.79 -25.80 -2.60
CA GLU A 426 26.38 -24.48 -2.11
C GLU A 426 24.87 -24.44 -1.85
N SER A 427 24.08 -24.93 -2.80
CA SER A 427 22.61 -24.95 -2.70
C SER A 427 22.13 -25.78 -1.51
N PHE A 428 22.74 -26.94 -1.29
CA PHE A 428 22.46 -27.81 -0.15
C PHE A 428 22.88 -27.16 1.19
N LEU A 429 24.05 -26.52 1.25
CA LEU A 429 24.51 -25.84 2.47
C LEU A 429 23.64 -24.63 2.83
N GLU A 430 23.17 -23.85 1.85
CA GLU A 430 22.25 -22.74 2.09
C GLU A 430 20.88 -23.23 2.57
N LEU A 431 20.33 -24.29 1.94
CA LEU A 431 19.09 -24.93 2.39
C LEU A 431 19.24 -25.54 3.80
N LEU A 432 20.38 -26.17 4.11
CA LEU A 432 20.64 -26.77 5.41
C LEU A 432 20.75 -25.69 6.51
N LYS A 433 21.44 -24.57 6.27
CA LYS A 433 21.50 -23.44 7.20
C LYS A 433 20.11 -22.91 7.53
N ILE A 434 19.27 -22.68 6.52
CA ILE A 434 17.92 -22.12 6.70
C ILE A 434 16.98 -23.16 7.35
N GLY A 435 17.08 -24.44 6.96
CA GLY A 435 16.33 -25.53 7.57
C GLY A 435 16.65 -25.71 9.06
N LEU A 436 17.94 -25.74 9.41
CA LEU A 436 18.38 -25.83 10.82
C LEU A 436 17.96 -24.60 11.63
N LEU A 437 17.98 -23.40 11.04
CA LEU A 437 17.48 -22.18 11.69
C LEU A 437 15.97 -22.26 11.98
N VAL A 438 15.16 -22.70 11.01
CA VAL A 438 13.71 -22.85 11.17
C VAL A 438 13.38 -23.93 12.20
N ILE A 439 14.01 -25.11 12.11
CA ILE A 439 13.82 -26.22 13.05
C ILE A 439 14.26 -25.80 14.46
N GLY A 440 15.42 -25.15 14.59
CA GLY A 440 15.94 -24.67 15.88
C GLY A 440 15.05 -23.61 16.53
N LEU A 441 14.47 -22.70 15.75
CA LEU A 441 13.54 -21.68 16.28
C LEU A 441 12.18 -22.27 16.66
N PHE A 442 11.63 -23.21 15.89
CA PHE A 442 10.46 -23.99 16.31
C PHE A 442 10.75 -24.77 17.60
N ALA A 443 11.88 -25.48 17.67
CA ALA A 443 12.27 -26.24 18.86
C ALA A 443 12.49 -25.34 20.09
N LEU A 444 12.98 -24.11 19.91
CA LEU A 444 13.11 -23.13 20.99
C LEU A 444 11.73 -22.63 21.48
N ILE A 445 10.83 -22.26 20.58
CA ILE A 445 9.48 -21.78 20.91
C ILE A 445 8.65 -22.88 21.58
N TRP A 446 8.79 -24.14 21.14
CA TRP A 446 8.06 -25.30 21.67
C TRP A 446 8.79 -26.01 22.81
N LEU A 447 9.96 -25.52 23.24
CA LEU A 447 10.84 -26.22 24.20
C LEU A 447 10.12 -26.66 25.49
N PRO A 448 9.26 -25.84 26.15
CA PRO A 448 8.57 -26.26 27.36
C PRO A 448 7.67 -27.48 27.15
N PHE A 449 7.00 -27.58 25.99
CA PHE A 449 6.09 -28.67 25.65
C PHE A 449 6.85 -29.92 25.18
N LEU A 450 7.95 -29.73 24.43
CA LEU A 450 8.85 -30.81 24.02
C LEU A 450 9.47 -31.54 25.22
N LEU A 451 9.85 -30.79 26.27
CA LEU A 451 10.38 -31.35 27.53
C LEU A 451 9.33 -32.12 28.34
N GLN A 452 8.04 -31.93 28.08
CA GLN A 452 6.94 -32.65 28.73
C GLN A 452 6.50 -33.90 27.94
N GLY A 453 7.16 -34.21 26.82
CA GLY A 453 6.91 -35.40 26.01
C GLY A 453 5.87 -35.21 24.89
N PRO A 454 5.70 -36.24 24.04
CA PRO A 454 4.95 -36.14 22.78
C PRO A 454 3.46 -35.85 22.98
N ASP A 455 2.86 -36.31 24.08
CA ASP A 455 1.42 -36.13 24.34
C ASP A 455 1.06 -34.67 24.62
N HIS A 456 1.94 -33.90 25.28
CA HIS A 456 1.75 -32.46 25.48
C HIS A 456 1.87 -31.69 24.15
N VAL A 457 2.84 -32.04 23.31
CA VAL A 457 2.98 -31.48 21.95
C VAL A 457 1.73 -31.80 21.11
N LEU A 458 1.20 -33.02 21.22
CA LEU A 458 -0.01 -33.45 20.52
C LEU A 458 -1.28 -32.75 21.06
N ALA A 459 -1.36 -32.43 22.35
CA ALA A 459 -2.45 -31.63 22.92
C ALA A 459 -2.46 -30.21 22.34
N VAL A 460 -1.30 -29.52 22.31
CA VAL A 460 -1.17 -28.20 21.65
C VAL A 460 -1.60 -28.29 20.19
N LEU A 461 -1.10 -29.27 19.42
CA LEU A 461 -1.43 -29.43 18.00
C LEU A 461 -2.93 -29.70 17.77
N ARG A 462 -3.63 -30.40 18.68
CA ARG A 462 -5.07 -30.65 18.59
C ARG A 462 -5.93 -29.41 18.85
N ARG A 463 -5.49 -28.49 19.72
CA ARG A 463 -6.17 -27.18 19.91
C ARG A 463 -5.86 -26.23 18.75
N VAL A 464 -4.60 -26.20 18.29
CA VAL A 464 -4.17 -25.34 17.17
C VAL A 464 -4.79 -25.76 15.83
N PHE A 465 -5.08 -27.04 15.61
CA PHE A 465 -5.73 -27.55 14.40
C PHE A 465 -6.99 -28.39 14.74
N PRO A 466 -8.14 -27.74 15.02
CA PRO A 466 -9.38 -28.42 15.42
C PRO A 466 -10.16 -28.99 14.22
N PHE A 467 -10.21 -30.31 14.11
CA PHE A 467 -10.89 -31.02 13.00
C PHE A 467 -12.43 -31.20 13.18
N SER A 468 -13.04 -30.50 14.14
CA SER A 468 -14.43 -30.71 14.57
C SER A 468 -15.50 -30.02 13.70
N ARG A 469 -15.18 -28.88 13.05
CA ARG A 469 -16.14 -28.09 12.25
C ARG A 469 -16.36 -28.65 10.83
N GLY A 470 -17.53 -28.37 10.26
CA GLY A 470 -18.00 -28.75 8.92
C GLY A 470 -18.05 -27.61 7.90
N LEU A 471 -18.13 -27.98 6.61
CA LEU A 471 -17.92 -27.10 5.44
C LEU A 471 -18.84 -25.86 5.34
N TYR A 472 -20.04 -25.93 5.92
CA TYR A 472 -21.07 -24.90 5.76
C TYR A 472 -21.58 -24.37 7.12
N GLU A 473 -20.86 -24.61 8.21
CA GLU A 473 -21.23 -24.11 9.54
C GLU A 473 -21.09 -22.58 9.55
N ASP A 474 -19.88 -22.06 9.33
CA ASP A 474 -19.65 -20.63 9.09
C ASP A 474 -20.24 -20.13 7.75
N LYS A 475 -20.85 -18.93 7.75
CA LYS A 475 -21.31 -18.24 6.53
C LYS A 475 -20.28 -17.22 6.08
N VAL A 476 -19.43 -17.60 5.13
CA VAL A 476 -18.28 -16.79 4.66
C VAL A 476 -18.35 -16.59 3.15
N ALA A 477 -17.67 -15.57 2.63
CA ALA A 477 -17.47 -15.35 1.19
C ALA A 477 -16.52 -16.38 0.52
N SER A 478 -16.58 -17.66 0.93
CA SER A 478 -15.86 -18.77 0.29
C SER A 478 -16.62 -19.26 -0.96
N PHE A 479 -15.91 -19.97 -1.85
CA PHE A 479 -16.54 -20.60 -3.02
C PHE A 479 -17.63 -21.59 -2.60
N TRP A 480 -17.38 -22.40 -1.58
CA TRP A 480 -18.32 -23.40 -1.10
C TRP A 480 -19.62 -22.77 -0.59
N CYS A 481 -19.53 -21.74 0.25
CA CYS A 481 -20.69 -21.03 0.78
C CYS A 481 -21.46 -20.30 -0.33
N ALA A 482 -20.76 -19.55 -1.20
CA ALA A 482 -21.38 -18.77 -2.28
C ALA A 482 -22.14 -19.64 -3.30
N PHE A 483 -21.60 -20.81 -3.65
CA PHE A 483 -22.25 -21.75 -4.56
C PHE A 483 -23.13 -22.80 -3.86
N SER A 484 -23.23 -22.80 -2.52
CA SER A 484 -24.08 -23.74 -1.76
C SER A 484 -25.57 -23.78 -2.13
N PRO A 485 -26.22 -22.76 -2.75
CA PRO A 485 -27.57 -22.92 -3.29
C PRO A 485 -27.65 -23.93 -4.44
N PHE A 486 -26.56 -24.07 -5.22
CA PHE A 486 -26.46 -24.88 -6.43
C PHE A 486 -25.64 -26.18 -6.23
N ILE A 487 -24.60 -26.13 -5.39
CA ILE A 487 -23.62 -27.20 -5.18
C ILE A 487 -23.61 -27.57 -3.69
N LYS A 488 -24.45 -28.53 -3.31
CA LYS A 488 -24.59 -29.02 -1.93
C LYS A 488 -23.75 -30.26 -1.69
N LEU A 489 -22.43 -30.07 -1.49
CA LEU A 489 -21.48 -31.17 -1.31
C LEU A 489 -21.81 -32.06 -0.09
N ASP A 490 -22.46 -31.49 0.92
CA ASP A 490 -23.00 -32.16 2.11
C ASP A 490 -24.02 -33.26 1.79
N ARG A 491 -24.64 -33.23 0.59
CA ARG A 491 -25.59 -34.24 0.13
C ARG A 491 -24.98 -35.35 -0.72
N TYR A 492 -23.72 -35.19 -1.15
CA TYR A 492 -23.10 -36.05 -2.16
C TYR A 492 -21.74 -36.62 -1.75
N LEU A 493 -21.06 -36.02 -0.77
CA LEU A 493 -19.73 -36.41 -0.30
C LEU A 493 -19.68 -36.39 1.23
N ASP A 494 -19.10 -37.42 1.83
CA ASP A 494 -18.80 -37.43 3.27
C ASP A 494 -17.77 -36.36 3.64
N ARG A 495 -17.75 -35.99 4.93
CA ARG A 495 -16.83 -34.96 5.49
C ARG A 495 -15.37 -35.18 5.08
N GLU A 496 -14.88 -36.42 5.09
CA GLU A 496 -13.51 -36.73 4.67
C GLU A 496 -13.27 -36.40 3.19
N TRP A 497 -14.21 -36.74 2.30
CA TRP A 497 -14.10 -36.42 0.88
C TRP A 497 -14.23 -34.93 0.60
N GLN A 498 -15.03 -34.20 1.38
CA GLN A 498 -15.09 -32.72 1.33
C GLN A 498 -13.72 -32.11 1.70
N ILE A 499 -13.07 -32.59 2.77
CA ILE A 499 -11.73 -32.15 3.18
C ILE A 499 -10.69 -32.44 2.09
N ARG A 500 -10.66 -33.69 1.57
CA ARG A 500 -9.75 -34.12 0.50
C ARG A 500 -9.94 -33.29 -0.77
N LEU A 501 -11.19 -33.08 -1.21
CA LEU A 501 -11.51 -32.28 -2.39
C LEU A 501 -11.07 -30.82 -2.22
N SER A 502 -11.41 -30.19 -1.10
CA SER A 502 -11.02 -28.81 -0.78
C SER A 502 -9.50 -28.64 -0.83
N THR A 503 -8.76 -29.57 -0.21
CA THR A 503 -7.30 -29.59 -0.19
C THR A 503 -6.72 -29.69 -1.61
N LEU A 504 -7.28 -30.57 -2.46
CA LEU A 504 -6.86 -30.71 -3.85
C LEU A 504 -7.13 -29.44 -4.68
N VAL A 505 -8.27 -28.78 -4.48
CA VAL A 505 -8.59 -27.52 -5.18
C VAL A 505 -7.66 -26.39 -4.76
N VAL A 506 -7.38 -26.23 -3.46
CA VAL A 506 -6.40 -25.24 -2.96
C VAL A 506 -5.01 -25.47 -3.57
N ILE A 507 -4.54 -26.72 -3.62
CA ILE A 507 -3.26 -27.08 -4.24
C ILE A 507 -3.27 -26.76 -5.74
N ALA A 508 -4.32 -27.18 -6.47
CA ALA A 508 -4.43 -26.98 -7.91
C ALA A 508 -4.48 -25.49 -8.31
N ALA A 509 -5.22 -24.67 -7.58
CA ALA A 509 -5.30 -23.23 -7.82
C ALA A 509 -4.01 -22.48 -7.40
N SER A 510 -3.29 -22.97 -6.39
CA SER A 510 -2.01 -22.40 -5.95
C SER A 510 -0.85 -22.72 -6.89
N LEU A 511 -0.83 -23.92 -7.48
CA LEU A 511 0.31 -24.50 -8.19
C LEU A 511 0.86 -23.61 -9.35
N PRO A 512 0.05 -23.01 -10.25
CA PRO A 512 0.58 -22.19 -11.34
C PRO A 512 1.43 -21.01 -10.85
N SER A 513 0.98 -20.37 -9.77
CA SER A 513 1.68 -19.23 -9.16
C SER A 513 2.99 -19.66 -8.50
N LEU A 514 2.97 -20.78 -7.77
CA LEU A 514 4.17 -21.35 -7.14
C LEU A 514 5.20 -21.80 -8.18
N LEU A 515 4.79 -22.36 -9.32
CA LEU A 515 5.71 -22.72 -10.41
C LEU A 515 6.38 -21.50 -11.04
N VAL A 516 5.63 -20.41 -11.28
CA VAL A 516 6.20 -19.14 -11.77
C VAL A 516 7.20 -18.56 -10.76
N LEU A 517 6.89 -18.63 -9.47
CA LEU A 517 7.78 -18.18 -8.39
C LEU A 517 9.07 -19.02 -8.31
N LEU A 518 8.96 -20.34 -8.42
CA LEU A 518 10.09 -21.28 -8.40
C LEU A 518 11.07 -21.04 -9.56
N VAL A 519 10.54 -20.80 -10.77
CA VAL A 519 11.38 -20.54 -11.96
C VAL A 519 11.97 -19.12 -11.93
N ARG A 520 11.21 -18.13 -11.45
CA ARG A 520 11.57 -16.70 -11.42
C ARG A 520 11.31 -16.08 -10.03
N PRO A 521 12.18 -16.31 -9.02
CA PRO A 521 11.97 -15.82 -7.66
C PRO A 521 12.34 -14.33 -7.54
N SER A 522 11.44 -13.44 -7.95
CA SER A 522 11.57 -11.97 -7.78
C SER A 522 10.70 -11.47 -6.62
N PRO A 523 11.03 -10.34 -5.97
CA PRO A 523 10.16 -9.73 -4.95
C PRO A 523 8.78 -9.31 -5.46
N LYS A 524 8.62 -9.09 -6.78
CA LYS A 524 7.31 -8.87 -7.42
C LYS A 524 6.52 -10.17 -7.51
N ASN A 525 7.14 -11.25 -7.98
CA ASN A 525 6.50 -12.56 -8.10
C ASN A 525 6.15 -13.12 -6.72
N LEU A 526 6.96 -12.87 -5.68
CA LEU A 526 6.63 -13.26 -4.31
C LEU A 526 5.34 -12.57 -3.83
N ARG A 527 5.17 -11.26 -4.03
CA ARG A 527 3.93 -10.56 -3.66
C ARG A 527 2.70 -11.07 -4.42
N LEU A 528 2.82 -11.24 -5.73
CA LEU A 528 1.77 -11.81 -6.57
C LEU A 528 1.39 -13.23 -6.13
N SER A 529 2.38 -14.03 -5.73
CA SER A 529 2.16 -15.42 -5.30
C SER A 529 1.61 -15.52 -3.88
N LEU A 530 2.02 -14.64 -2.97
CA LEU A 530 1.39 -14.47 -1.66
C LEU A 530 -0.10 -14.24 -1.80
N VAL A 531 -0.52 -13.20 -2.55
CA VAL A 531 -1.95 -12.89 -2.77
C VAL A 531 -2.70 -14.02 -3.45
N ALA A 532 -2.16 -14.60 -4.52
CA ALA A 532 -2.83 -15.67 -5.26
C ALA A 532 -3.04 -16.93 -4.40
N VAL A 533 -2.05 -17.31 -3.58
CA VAL A 533 -2.15 -18.50 -2.73
C VAL A 533 -3.00 -18.24 -1.49
N SER A 534 -2.87 -17.09 -0.83
CA SER A 534 -3.74 -16.75 0.31
C SER A 534 -5.21 -16.64 -0.10
N LEU A 535 -5.50 -16.11 -1.29
CA LEU A 535 -6.87 -16.12 -1.86
C LEU A 535 -7.33 -17.53 -2.20
N SER A 536 -6.44 -18.39 -2.71
CA SER A 536 -6.76 -19.81 -2.95
C SER A 536 -7.17 -20.53 -1.66
N PHE A 537 -6.40 -20.35 -0.57
CA PHE A 537 -6.78 -20.84 0.75
C PHE A 537 -8.10 -20.24 1.25
N PHE A 538 -8.31 -18.92 1.16
CA PHE A 538 -9.56 -18.29 1.61
C PHE A 538 -10.80 -18.76 0.82
N LEU A 539 -10.68 -18.93 -0.49
CA LEU A 539 -11.81 -19.29 -1.35
C LEU A 539 -12.16 -20.79 -1.30
N PHE A 540 -11.16 -21.67 -1.20
CA PHE A 540 -11.34 -23.11 -1.44
C PHE A 540 -11.00 -24.03 -0.26
N SER A 541 -10.50 -23.53 0.87
CA SER A 541 -10.31 -24.36 2.08
C SER A 541 -11.64 -24.91 2.62
N PHE A 542 -11.57 -26.04 3.32
CA PHE A 542 -12.72 -26.73 3.92
C PHE A 542 -13.31 -26.00 5.14
N GLN A 543 -12.46 -25.30 5.90
CA GLN A 543 -12.86 -24.43 7.00
C GLN A 543 -12.26 -23.04 6.73
N VAL A 544 -13.10 -22.01 6.81
CA VAL A 544 -12.77 -20.60 6.59
C VAL A 544 -13.68 -19.78 7.52
N HIS A 545 -13.14 -18.73 8.14
CA HIS A 545 -13.93 -17.78 8.93
C HIS A 545 -13.95 -16.41 8.24
N GLU A 546 -14.99 -15.60 8.49
CA GLU A 546 -15.14 -14.23 7.96
C GLU A 546 -13.84 -13.40 8.17
N LYS A 547 -13.30 -13.45 9.40
CA LYS A 547 -12.08 -12.78 9.85
C LYS A 547 -10.81 -13.21 9.11
N SER A 548 -10.81 -14.36 8.41
CA SER A 548 -9.61 -14.86 7.70
C SER A 548 -9.33 -14.16 6.36
N ILE A 549 -10.25 -13.31 5.86
CA ILE A 549 -9.98 -12.42 4.71
C ILE A 549 -8.80 -11.47 4.96
N LEU A 550 -8.49 -11.19 6.23
CA LEU A 550 -7.34 -10.39 6.67
C LEU A 550 -5.98 -10.97 6.19
N LEU A 551 -5.90 -12.27 5.89
CA LEU A 551 -4.67 -12.90 5.40
C LEU A 551 -4.42 -12.53 3.92
N PRO A 552 -5.33 -12.80 2.95
CA PRO A 552 -5.32 -12.17 1.63
C PRO A 552 -5.08 -10.66 1.64
N VAL A 553 -5.70 -9.93 2.56
CA VAL A 553 -5.50 -8.49 2.69
C VAL A 553 -4.05 -8.18 3.07
N GLY A 554 -3.49 -8.82 4.11
CA GLY A 554 -2.09 -8.65 4.50
C GLY A 554 -1.11 -8.81 3.35
N ALA A 555 -1.31 -9.83 2.51
CA ALA A 555 -0.55 -10.02 1.27
C ALA A 555 -0.83 -8.93 0.22
N ALA A 556 -2.07 -8.47 0.09
CA ALA A 556 -2.50 -7.47 -0.90
C ALA A 556 -1.95 -6.07 -0.62
N LEU A 557 -1.78 -5.67 0.64
CA LEU A 557 -1.16 -4.39 1.04
C LEU A 557 0.23 -4.22 0.40
N LEU A 558 1.00 -5.32 0.28
CA LEU A 558 2.33 -5.31 -0.35
C LEU A 558 2.29 -4.95 -1.85
N LEU A 559 1.16 -5.20 -2.53
CA LEU A 559 0.94 -4.87 -3.95
C LEU A 559 0.32 -3.48 -4.16
N PHE A 560 0.00 -2.73 -3.10
CA PHE A 560 -0.70 -1.45 -3.23
C PHE A 560 0.01 -0.47 -4.17
N MET A 561 1.34 -0.36 -4.06
CA MET A 561 2.16 0.50 -4.93
C MET A 561 2.14 0.06 -6.40
N ASP A 562 2.08 -1.25 -6.66
CA ASP A 562 2.07 -1.83 -8.02
C ASP A 562 0.69 -1.70 -8.69
N MET A 563 -0.40 -1.74 -7.92
CA MET A 563 -1.79 -1.88 -8.43
C MET A 563 -2.84 -1.16 -7.57
N PRO A 564 -2.69 0.15 -7.28
CA PRO A 564 -3.47 0.84 -6.23
C PRO A 564 -4.98 0.81 -6.48
N PHE A 565 -5.43 0.86 -7.73
CA PHE A 565 -6.84 0.66 -8.11
C PHE A 565 -7.41 -0.66 -7.58
N HIS A 566 -6.76 -1.78 -7.92
CA HIS A 566 -7.23 -3.13 -7.61
C HIS A 566 -7.15 -3.42 -6.11
N ILE A 567 -6.09 -2.97 -5.45
CA ILE A 567 -5.93 -3.19 -4.01
C ILE A 567 -6.93 -2.33 -3.24
N SER A 568 -7.15 -1.05 -3.58
CA SER A 568 -8.17 -0.21 -2.93
C SER A 568 -9.58 -0.79 -3.07
N TRP A 569 -9.92 -1.36 -4.24
CA TRP A 569 -11.20 -2.05 -4.45
C TRP A 569 -11.31 -3.29 -3.55
N PHE A 570 -10.27 -4.12 -3.52
CA PHE A 570 -10.24 -5.31 -2.67
C PHE A 570 -10.28 -5.00 -1.17
N LEU A 571 -9.58 -3.96 -0.70
CA LEU A 571 -9.66 -3.48 0.68
C LEU A 571 -11.08 -3.02 1.02
N THR A 572 -11.75 -2.29 0.12
CA THR A 572 -13.12 -1.84 0.36
C THR A 572 -14.09 -3.02 0.47
N ILE A 573 -14.04 -3.99 -0.46
CA ILE A 573 -14.98 -5.13 -0.46
C ILE A 573 -14.68 -6.15 0.64
N SER A 574 -13.40 -6.37 0.99
CA SER A 574 -13.06 -7.17 2.18
C SER A 574 -13.54 -6.50 3.46
N SER A 575 -13.48 -5.17 3.54
CA SER A 575 -14.09 -4.40 4.64
C SER A 575 -15.61 -4.61 4.70
N THR A 576 -16.34 -4.48 3.58
CA THR A 576 -17.78 -4.80 3.49
C THR A 576 -18.07 -6.22 4.00
N SER A 577 -17.26 -7.21 3.63
CA SER A 577 -17.48 -8.63 4.00
C SER A 577 -17.38 -8.94 5.50
N MET A 578 -16.96 -7.98 6.33
CA MET A 578 -16.93 -8.08 7.80
C MET A 578 -17.92 -7.12 8.49
N TYR A 579 -18.72 -6.37 7.72
CA TYR A 579 -19.68 -5.39 8.26
C TYR A 579 -20.73 -6.03 9.20
N SER A 580 -21.22 -7.20 8.81
CA SER A 580 -22.18 -8.02 9.56
C SER A 580 -21.69 -8.44 10.95
N LEU A 581 -20.37 -8.52 11.16
CA LEU A 581 -19.76 -8.74 12.47
C LEU A 581 -19.70 -7.43 13.27
N CYS A 582 -19.34 -6.32 12.61
CA CYS A 582 -19.21 -5.00 13.22
C CYS A 582 -20.54 -4.45 13.78
N LEU A 583 -21.68 -4.84 13.19
CA LEU A 583 -23.00 -4.52 13.74
C LEU A 583 -23.26 -5.21 15.09
N LYS A 584 -22.81 -6.46 15.27
CA LYS A 584 -23.04 -7.27 16.49
C LYS A 584 -22.25 -6.80 17.71
N ASP A 585 -21.19 -6.01 17.47
CA ASP A 585 -20.33 -5.41 18.49
C ASP A 585 -20.74 -3.96 18.84
N GLU A 586 -21.83 -3.45 18.27
CA GLU A 586 -22.46 -2.16 18.62
C GLU A 586 -21.48 -0.96 18.61
N ASN A 587 -20.63 -0.89 17.59
CA ASN A 587 -19.57 0.14 17.48
C ASN A 587 -19.78 1.06 16.25
N PRO A 588 -20.59 2.13 16.35
CA PRO A 588 -21.03 2.94 15.20
C PRO A 588 -19.89 3.70 14.51
N LEU A 589 -18.77 3.97 15.20
CA LEU A 589 -17.59 4.60 14.60
C LEU A 589 -16.99 3.73 13.48
N LEU A 590 -17.19 2.40 13.50
CA LEU A 590 -16.79 1.52 12.40
C LEU A 590 -17.49 1.89 11.09
N LEU A 591 -18.80 2.21 11.11
CA LEU A 591 -19.52 2.63 9.90
C LEU A 591 -18.93 3.92 9.31
N CYS A 592 -18.60 4.90 10.16
CA CYS A 592 -17.90 6.11 9.72
C CYS A 592 -16.53 5.80 9.09
N LEU A 593 -15.78 4.86 9.68
CA LEU A 593 -14.48 4.41 9.17
C LEU A 593 -14.60 3.64 7.84
N PHE A 594 -15.59 2.76 7.70
CA PHE A 594 -15.91 2.07 6.43
C PHE A 594 -16.23 3.07 5.31
N VAL A 595 -17.06 4.08 5.60
CA VAL A 595 -17.41 5.13 4.63
C VAL A 595 -16.19 6.00 4.28
N ALA A 596 -15.43 6.45 5.28
CA ALA A 596 -14.23 7.28 5.06
C ALA A 596 -13.15 6.54 4.23
N HIS A 597 -12.94 5.25 4.47
CA HIS A 597 -12.03 4.43 3.67
C HIS A 597 -12.57 4.21 2.25
N THR A 598 -13.88 4.00 2.07
CA THR A 598 -14.52 3.88 0.74
C THR A 598 -14.33 5.16 -0.09
N LEU A 599 -14.52 6.34 0.53
CA LEU A 599 -14.27 7.63 -0.11
C LEU A 599 -12.78 7.82 -0.44
N THR A 600 -11.88 7.38 0.44
CA THR A 600 -10.42 7.40 0.20
C THR A 600 -10.03 6.49 -0.97
N ALA A 601 -10.61 5.29 -1.05
CA ALA A 601 -10.42 4.34 -2.13
C ALA A 601 -10.87 4.90 -3.49
N PHE A 602 -11.91 5.74 -3.52
CA PHE A 602 -12.41 6.37 -4.75
C PHE A 602 -11.37 7.25 -5.46
N MET A 603 -10.43 7.87 -4.73
CA MET A 603 -9.31 8.62 -5.33
C MET A 603 -8.41 7.73 -6.20
N PHE A 604 -8.34 6.43 -5.90
CA PHE A 604 -7.62 5.45 -6.73
C PHE A 604 -8.50 4.89 -7.85
N PHE A 605 -9.83 4.91 -7.72
CA PHE A 605 -10.76 4.47 -8.78
C PHE A 605 -10.78 5.40 -9.99
N GLN A 606 -10.51 6.70 -9.81
CA GLN A 606 -10.30 7.65 -10.91
C GLN A 606 -9.11 7.30 -11.82
N ARG A 607 -8.21 6.40 -11.39
CA ARG A 607 -7.09 5.87 -12.19
C ARG A 607 -7.41 4.52 -12.85
N GLY A 608 -8.67 4.07 -12.79
CA GLY A 608 -9.15 2.84 -13.43
C GLY A 608 -9.42 3.02 -14.93
N TYR A 609 -9.33 1.93 -15.70
CA TYR A 609 -9.50 1.96 -17.15
C TYR A 609 -10.68 1.09 -17.61
N GLY A 610 -11.61 1.71 -18.33
CA GLY A 610 -12.69 1.03 -19.07
C GLY A 610 -13.62 0.20 -18.17
N ILE A 611 -13.83 -1.06 -18.54
CA ILE A 611 -14.80 -1.96 -17.91
C ILE A 611 -14.55 -2.16 -16.40
N PHE A 612 -13.29 -2.13 -15.95
CA PHE A 612 -12.96 -2.36 -14.54
C PHE A 612 -13.48 -1.24 -13.62
N THR A 613 -13.53 0.00 -14.10
CA THR A 613 -14.11 1.13 -13.35
C THR A 613 -15.61 0.95 -13.15
N TRP A 614 -16.32 0.45 -14.17
CA TRP A 614 -17.75 0.12 -14.07
C TRP A 614 -18.03 -1.09 -13.17
N LEU A 615 -17.21 -2.14 -13.26
CA LEU A 615 -17.33 -3.31 -12.37
C LEU A 615 -17.04 -2.94 -10.91
N ALA A 616 -16.04 -2.08 -10.66
CA ALA A 616 -15.77 -1.54 -9.33
C ALA A 616 -16.95 -0.71 -8.82
N ALA A 617 -17.46 0.24 -9.60
CA ALA A 617 -18.61 1.06 -9.22
C ALA A 617 -19.86 0.22 -8.91
N LEU A 618 -20.21 -0.76 -9.75
CA LEU A 618 -21.32 -1.69 -9.51
C LEU A 618 -21.09 -2.54 -8.25
N SER A 619 -19.86 -3.00 -8.03
CA SER A 619 -19.47 -3.74 -6.82
C SER A 619 -19.59 -2.89 -5.55
N GLN A 620 -19.27 -1.60 -5.59
CA GLN A 620 -19.45 -0.69 -4.45
C GLN A 620 -20.92 -0.38 -4.19
N LEU A 621 -21.73 -0.18 -5.25
CA LEU A 621 -23.17 0.04 -5.11
C LEU A 621 -23.87 -1.19 -4.52
N GLY A 622 -23.50 -2.39 -4.96
CA GLY A 622 -23.98 -3.65 -4.37
C GLY A 622 -23.55 -3.82 -2.91
N ALA A 623 -22.28 -3.55 -2.60
CA ALA A 623 -21.76 -3.58 -1.24
C ALA A 623 -22.51 -2.62 -0.30
N PHE A 624 -22.68 -1.36 -0.71
CA PHE A 624 -23.43 -0.36 0.04
C PHE A 624 -24.90 -0.74 0.23
N ALA A 625 -25.56 -1.25 -0.83
CA ALA A 625 -26.94 -1.72 -0.75
C ALA A 625 -27.10 -2.89 0.25
N ILE A 626 -26.15 -3.83 0.29
CA ILE A 626 -26.16 -4.93 1.27
C ILE A 626 -26.03 -4.38 2.70
N CYS A 627 -25.05 -3.51 2.97
CA CYS A 627 -24.87 -2.89 4.29
C CYS A 627 -26.10 -2.07 4.74
N LEU A 628 -26.76 -1.39 3.79
CA LEU A 628 -27.97 -0.59 4.05
C LEU A 628 -29.19 -1.48 4.31
N ILE A 629 -29.35 -2.58 3.57
CA ILE A 629 -30.40 -3.58 3.81
C ILE A 629 -30.20 -4.22 5.19
N GLU A 630 -28.99 -4.67 5.52
CA GLU A 630 -28.68 -5.31 6.81
C GLU A 630 -28.88 -4.36 8.01
N ALA A 631 -28.65 -3.05 7.82
CA ALA A 631 -28.83 -2.05 8.88
C ALA A 631 -30.28 -1.53 9.05
N LEU A 632 -31.15 -1.67 8.03
CA LEU A 632 -32.50 -1.07 8.04
C LEU A 632 -33.66 -2.07 7.92
N ILE A 633 -33.43 -3.26 7.35
CA ILE A 633 -34.49 -4.22 7.06
C ILE A 633 -34.33 -5.44 7.98
N PRO A 634 -35.25 -5.66 8.94
CA PRO A 634 -35.18 -6.82 9.81
C PRO A 634 -35.37 -8.13 9.02
N PRO A 635 -34.77 -9.24 9.49
CA PRO A 635 -34.83 -10.53 8.80
C PRO A 635 -36.28 -11.02 8.58
N PRO A 636 -36.74 -11.30 7.34
CA PRO A 636 -38.06 -11.86 7.09
C PRO A 636 -38.26 -13.24 7.77
N SER A 637 -39.23 -13.29 8.69
CA SER A 637 -39.54 -14.42 9.58
C SER A 637 -39.95 -15.73 8.89
N THR A 638 -40.15 -15.74 7.58
CA THR A 638 -40.44 -16.94 6.78
C THR A 638 -39.20 -17.68 6.27
N LEU A 639 -38.03 -17.04 6.32
CA LEU A 639 -36.74 -17.70 6.14
C LEU A 639 -36.18 -18.03 7.53
N PRO A 640 -35.94 -19.31 7.88
CA PRO A 640 -35.36 -19.66 9.18
C PRO A 640 -33.95 -19.07 9.31
N GLU A 641 -33.49 -18.84 10.55
CA GLU A 641 -32.26 -18.07 10.85
C GLU A 641 -31.02 -18.56 10.09
N ARG A 642 -31.01 -19.85 9.70
CA ARG A 642 -30.05 -20.52 8.79
C ARG A 642 -29.75 -19.80 7.46
N LEU A 643 -30.54 -18.82 7.03
CA LEU A 643 -30.30 -18.01 5.82
C LEU A 643 -29.93 -16.55 6.09
N MET A 644 -29.90 -16.10 7.34
CA MET A 644 -29.54 -14.74 7.74
C MET A 644 -28.52 -14.75 8.88
N VAL A 645 -28.17 -13.59 9.42
CA VAL A 645 -26.88 -13.36 10.10
C VAL A 645 -26.88 -13.76 11.59
N GLU A 646 -27.44 -14.93 11.89
CA GLU A 646 -27.35 -15.53 13.21
C GLU A 646 -26.17 -16.51 13.32
N ASN A 647 -25.11 -16.05 14.00
CA ASN A 647 -24.26 -16.95 14.79
C ASN A 647 -24.85 -16.95 16.21
N THR A 648 -26.01 -17.58 16.41
CA THR A 648 -26.61 -17.72 17.74
C THR A 648 -25.92 -18.82 18.53
N ASN A 649 -25.64 -18.50 19.80
CA ASN A 649 -25.48 -19.43 20.92
C ASN A 649 -24.54 -20.63 20.70
N GLY A 650 -23.28 -20.46 21.13
CA GLY A 650 -22.38 -21.58 21.40
C GLY A 650 -22.85 -22.40 22.60
N ASN A 651 -23.77 -23.34 22.37
CA ASN A 651 -24.14 -24.42 23.28
C ASN A 651 -23.83 -25.77 22.60
N LEU A 652 -22.60 -26.27 22.82
CA LEU A 652 -22.15 -27.63 22.48
C LEU A 652 -21.06 -28.07 23.47
#